data_AF-R1GA30-F1
#
_entry.id   AF-R1GA30-F1
#
_cell.length_a   1.000
_cell.length_b   1.000
_cell.length_c   1.000
_cell.angle_alpha   90.00
_cell.angle_beta   90.00
_cell.angle_gamma   90.00
#
_symmetry.space_group_name_H-M   'P 1'
#
loop_
_entity.id
_entity.type
_entity.pdbx_description
1 polymer ?
#
loop_
_entity_poly.entity_id
_entity_poly.type
_entity_poly.pdbx_seq_one_letter_code
_entity_poly.pdbx_strand_id
1 'polypeptide(L)'
;MQFHSTLAYLKDPPTGYQQPPVDFLDGLAVIKQNITAGYYKNQYAFEAEVQKLVYSVHDMHVDLWAGVLAAFSFGSEYEIVSVSKDGKEAPQIYLTGDILYTDDPKPITAINGEDAVQFLTKFAALNSAGTLEPHADWNQLMSSPVLDIQGFYNVFSGGATFYPGRNHTFTWADESYLESAWVALYNNPAHTGPLSTGGDFYNYFVLGLVPDSYNESVYPVPEADPDDDSDATDDTLTNWFDASFKAFPSNPDVVQDGLSSSGGGIVTGYLLNESSTGVLSIPSFDMYGDYIGSFAQAVIGFINQAQAANTSRIVIDLQQNLGGQSLLAYDTYKRFFPDGDAYRGSRRRSHEMANTLGRATTNYWDSLEPGTADYDNFYQLLAADEWVVTDRLNADTGANFSSWAEYYGPRTYHGDAFSLTERYNLSSIVFSESAFDGWSLPSEYPDQPWNASDIVLLTDGLCSSSCAEFVEMMTQRGVRTVVAGGSPSPGPMQAASGTRGARLYSADLLDIDIEWVWEVDNTTHASLPEVRDPGIQTISYAGLNLRDQVRAGSDVPLQFLYQAAHCRIYYTLANVYNTTRLWLDAAAAAWDDASLCVDGSTGYASFLNASAAKAPPPRASDAPVQLNALVADLDVNTEADAPLTGLEAGISKATGGIEICPKATGGCGAKYKAVLDVEINCGTETIKKCVCLPLCTGGLTGSCPGSLTCKDKSTIQSKEVSTTTTSRSPKNNLGAKGGSSGVCKQSGKRFPGKRDELG
;
A
#
# COMPACT_ATOMS: atom_id res chain seq x y z
N MET A 1 6.46 -6.67 -11.82
CA MET A 1 5.49 -7.46 -12.63
C MET A 1 6.04 -8.71 -13.30
N GLN A 2 7.21 -8.73 -13.96
CA GLN A 2 7.74 -10.02 -14.48
C GLN A 2 7.89 -11.09 -13.37
N PHE A 3 8.23 -10.69 -12.15
CA PHE A 3 8.31 -11.60 -11.00
C PHE A 3 6.95 -12.01 -10.40
N HIS A 4 5.83 -11.48 -10.90
CA HIS A 4 4.51 -11.83 -10.39
C HIS A 4 4.14 -13.26 -10.80
N SER A 5 3.78 -14.07 -9.81
CA SER A 5 3.61 -15.52 -9.96
C SER A 5 2.49 -15.94 -10.92
N THR A 6 1.39 -15.19 -11.01
CA THR A 6 0.14 -15.68 -11.62
C THR A 6 -0.21 -15.06 -12.99
N LEU A 7 0.73 -14.38 -13.66
CA LEU A 7 0.48 -13.67 -14.93
C LEU A 7 -0.23 -14.52 -16.00
N ALA A 8 0.16 -15.77 -16.17
CA ALA A 8 -0.44 -16.66 -17.18
C ALA A 8 -1.90 -17.01 -16.88
N TYR A 9 -2.24 -17.16 -15.60
CA TYR A 9 -3.60 -17.44 -15.15
C TYR A 9 -4.50 -16.22 -15.21
N LEU A 10 -3.98 -15.01 -14.99
CA LEU A 10 -4.75 -13.77 -15.15
C LEU A 10 -5.28 -13.62 -16.59
N LYS A 11 -4.44 -13.98 -17.56
CA LYS A 11 -4.79 -13.91 -18.99
C LYS A 11 -5.88 -14.89 -19.40
N ASP A 12 -5.81 -16.12 -18.87
CA ASP A 12 -6.76 -17.19 -19.15
C ASP A 12 -7.16 -17.91 -17.84
N PRO A 13 -8.02 -17.27 -17.02
CA PRO A 13 -8.35 -17.77 -15.69
C PRO A 13 -9.26 -18.99 -15.78
N PRO A 14 -9.09 -19.98 -14.89
CA PRO A 14 -9.92 -21.18 -14.89
C PRO A 14 -11.40 -20.87 -14.62
N THR A 15 -12.26 -21.81 -15.01
CA THR A 15 -13.70 -21.72 -14.74
C THR A 15 -13.98 -21.55 -13.25
N GLY A 16 -14.77 -20.54 -12.91
CA GLY A 16 -15.16 -20.23 -11.53
C GLY A 16 -14.45 -19.02 -10.92
N TYR A 17 -13.37 -18.53 -11.52
CA TYR A 17 -12.77 -17.25 -11.14
C TYR A 17 -13.78 -16.11 -11.39
N GLN A 18 -13.99 -15.24 -10.40
CA GLN A 18 -15.09 -14.27 -10.38
C GLN A 18 -14.74 -12.89 -10.96
N GLN A 19 -13.48 -12.65 -11.31
CA GLN A 19 -13.05 -11.39 -11.92
C GLN A 19 -12.73 -11.54 -13.41
N PRO A 20 -12.82 -10.48 -14.23
CA PRO A 20 -12.51 -10.53 -15.66
C PRO A 20 -11.09 -11.03 -15.95
N PRO A 21 -10.85 -11.64 -17.12
CA PRO A 21 -9.50 -11.97 -17.53
C PRO A 21 -8.72 -10.69 -17.85
N VAL A 22 -7.42 -10.67 -17.53
CA VAL A 22 -6.51 -9.58 -17.88
C VAL A 22 -5.20 -10.10 -18.44
N ASP A 23 -4.83 -9.62 -19.63
CA ASP A 23 -3.45 -9.73 -20.12
C ASP A 23 -2.68 -8.47 -19.71
N PHE A 24 -2.03 -8.55 -18.55
CA PHE A 24 -1.34 -7.39 -17.98
C PHE A 24 -0.21 -6.87 -18.89
N LEU A 25 0.52 -7.77 -19.55
CA LEU A 25 1.64 -7.39 -20.41
C LEU A 25 1.16 -6.76 -21.73
N ASP A 26 0.08 -7.29 -22.30
CA ASP A 26 -0.57 -6.66 -23.46
C ASP A 26 -1.17 -5.29 -23.08
N GLY A 27 -1.77 -5.16 -21.89
CA GLY A 27 -2.24 -3.88 -21.37
C GLY A 27 -1.15 -2.82 -21.28
N LEU A 28 0.05 -3.19 -20.79
CA LEU A 28 1.21 -2.29 -20.81
C LEU A 28 1.64 -1.93 -22.23
N ALA A 29 1.55 -2.85 -23.19
CA ALA A 29 1.87 -2.59 -24.59
C ALA A 29 0.87 -1.61 -25.22
N VAL A 30 -0.42 -1.73 -24.90
CA VAL A 30 -1.48 -0.79 -25.32
C VAL A 30 -1.22 0.60 -24.75
N ILE A 31 -0.91 0.71 -23.45
CA ILE A 31 -0.56 2.00 -22.82
C ILE A 31 0.65 2.63 -23.51
N LYS A 32 1.69 1.85 -23.81
CA LYS A 32 2.88 2.33 -24.55
C LYS A 32 2.52 2.83 -25.95
N GLN A 33 1.62 2.15 -26.66
CA GLN A 33 1.13 2.57 -27.96
C GLN A 33 0.35 3.90 -27.85
N ASN A 34 -0.49 4.05 -26.84
CA ASN A 34 -1.26 5.27 -26.56
C ASN A 34 -0.36 6.48 -26.28
N ILE A 35 0.72 6.30 -25.50
CA ILE A 35 1.73 7.36 -25.30
C ILE A 35 2.30 7.79 -26.65
N THR A 36 2.74 6.83 -27.47
CA THR A 36 3.34 7.11 -28.78
C THR A 36 2.36 7.80 -29.74
N ALA A 37 1.07 7.50 -29.62
CA ALA A 37 -0.01 8.10 -30.41
C ALA A 37 -0.47 9.48 -29.91
N GLY A 38 0.06 10.00 -28.79
CA GLY A 38 -0.41 11.26 -28.18
C GLY A 38 -1.86 11.18 -27.67
N TYR A 39 -2.28 9.98 -27.25
CA TYR A 39 -3.63 9.73 -26.74
C TYR A 39 -3.89 10.51 -25.45
N TYR A 40 -3.00 10.37 -24.46
CA TYR A 40 -3.09 11.05 -23.17
C TYR A 40 -2.89 12.56 -23.31
N LYS A 41 -3.77 13.34 -22.67
CA LYS A 41 -3.72 14.82 -22.68
C LYS A 41 -3.04 15.40 -21.45
N ASN A 42 -2.89 14.62 -20.39
CA ASN A 42 -2.23 15.01 -19.15
C ASN A 42 -1.67 13.78 -18.43
N GLN A 43 -0.81 14.01 -17.44
CA GLN A 43 -0.18 12.96 -16.65
C GLN A 43 -1.18 12.12 -15.86
N TYR A 44 -2.22 12.75 -15.29
CA TYR A 44 -3.26 12.06 -14.54
C TYR A 44 -3.94 10.97 -15.39
N ALA A 45 -4.31 11.28 -16.63
CA ALA A 45 -4.96 10.33 -17.53
C ALA A 45 -4.07 9.12 -17.86
N PHE A 46 -2.76 9.33 -18.00
CA PHE A 46 -1.80 8.26 -18.21
C PHE A 46 -1.67 7.38 -16.95
N GLU A 47 -1.39 7.99 -15.81
CA GLU A 47 -1.21 7.25 -14.55
C GLU A 47 -2.50 6.56 -14.09
N ALA A 48 -3.67 7.17 -14.30
CA ALA A 48 -4.96 6.54 -14.01
C ALA A 48 -5.20 5.29 -14.86
N GLU A 49 -4.74 5.27 -16.10
CA GLU A 49 -4.82 4.07 -16.92
C GLU A 49 -3.83 2.99 -16.48
N VAL A 50 -2.63 3.36 -16.04
CA VAL A 50 -1.68 2.43 -15.41
C VAL A 50 -2.26 1.84 -14.12
N GLN A 51 -2.80 2.67 -13.24
CA GLN A 51 -3.38 2.23 -11.97
C GLN A 51 -4.57 1.27 -12.16
N LYS A 52 -5.39 1.52 -13.17
CA LYS A 52 -6.48 0.61 -13.54
C LYS A 52 -5.98 -0.77 -13.97
N LEU A 53 -4.90 -0.79 -14.75
CA LEU A 53 -4.28 -2.05 -15.14
C LEU A 53 -3.71 -2.77 -13.92
N VAL A 54 -3.16 -2.05 -12.94
CA VAL A 54 -2.73 -2.61 -11.64
C VAL A 54 -3.92 -3.22 -10.89
N TYR A 55 -5.00 -2.47 -10.66
CA TYR A 55 -6.19 -2.99 -9.94
C TYR A 55 -6.88 -4.15 -10.64
N SER A 56 -6.79 -4.23 -11.98
CA SER A 56 -7.35 -5.35 -12.74
C SER A 56 -6.69 -6.71 -12.48
N VAL A 57 -5.56 -6.72 -11.77
CA VAL A 57 -4.91 -7.98 -11.35
C VAL A 57 -5.70 -8.68 -10.23
N HIS A 58 -6.51 -7.94 -9.48
CA HIS A 58 -7.32 -8.47 -8.37
C HIS A 58 -6.50 -9.32 -7.39
N ASP A 59 -5.34 -8.79 -7.01
CA ASP A 59 -4.41 -9.35 -6.03
C ASP A 59 -3.94 -8.21 -5.14
N MET A 60 -4.33 -8.20 -3.86
CA MET A 60 -3.98 -7.13 -2.91
C MET A 60 -2.47 -7.06 -2.57
N HIS A 61 -1.63 -7.99 -3.04
CA HIS A 61 -0.17 -7.80 -3.02
C HIS A 61 0.34 -6.98 -4.21
N VAL A 62 -0.47 -6.80 -5.26
CA VAL A 62 -0.14 -6.05 -6.46
C VAL A 62 -0.70 -4.64 -6.33
N ASP A 63 0.13 -3.74 -5.83
CA ASP A 63 -0.20 -2.33 -5.65
C ASP A 63 0.89 -1.44 -6.24
N LEU A 64 0.52 -0.20 -6.55
CA LEU A 64 1.40 0.82 -7.08
C LEU A 64 1.06 2.16 -6.44
N TRP A 65 2.01 2.69 -5.67
CA TRP A 65 1.97 4.07 -5.17
C TRP A 65 3.05 4.84 -5.90
N ALA A 66 2.65 5.49 -6.99
CA ALA A 66 3.56 6.28 -7.80
C ALA A 66 2.90 7.55 -8.34
N GLY A 67 3.73 8.53 -8.65
CA GLY A 67 3.31 9.67 -9.45
C GLY A 67 2.26 10.57 -8.78
N VAL A 68 1.43 11.18 -9.62
CA VAL A 68 0.34 12.08 -9.21
C VAL A 68 -0.78 11.37 -8.45
N LEU A 69 -0.98 10.06 -8.66
CA LEU A 69 -2.03 9.30 -7.98
C LEU A 69 -1.69 8.92 -6.54
N ALA A 70 -0.40 8.84 -6.20
CA ALA A 70 0.01 8.59 -4.82
C ALA A 70 -0.14 9.81 -3.90
N ALA A 71 -0.31 11.02 -4.46
CA ALA A 71 -0.32 12.26 -3.68
C ALA A 71 -1.57 12.39 -2.80
N PHE A 72 -2.72 11.94 -3.32
CA PHE A 72 -4.01 12.07 -2.65
C PHE A 72 -4.83 10.79 -2.77
N SER A 73 -5.57 10.48 -1.72
CA SER A 73 -6.80 9.68 -1.82
C SER A 73 -8.00 10.58 -1.59
N PHE A 74 -9.19 10.08 -1.91
CA PHE A 74 -10.43 10.83 -1.83
C PHE A 74 -11.44 10.11 -0.95
N GLY A 75 -12.32 10.90 -0.32
CA GLY A 75 -13.29 10.39 0.64
C GLY A 75 -14.54 11.24 0.73
N SER A 76 -15.66 10.60 1.01
CA SER A 76 -16.88 11.27 1.43
C SER A 76 -16.73 11.64 2.92
N GLU A 77 -17.17 12.84 3.31
CA GLU A 77 -17.26 13.23 4.73
C GLU A 77 -18.25 12.35 5.51
N TYR A 78 -19.13 11.66 4.79
CA TYR A 78 -20.13 10.75 5.33
C TYR A 78 -19.78 9.32 4.99
N GLU A 79 -19.85 8.45 5.98
CA GLU A 79 -19.70 7.02 5.78
C GLU A 79 -21.04 6.32 5.56
N ILE A 80 -20.98 5.13 4.97
CA ILE A 80 -22.17 4.34 4.64
C ILE A 80 -22.09 2.91 5.15
N VAL A 81 -23.25 2.31 5.39
CA VAL A 81 -23.40 0.87 5.65
C VAL A 81 -24.50 0.26 4.78
N SER A 82 -24.35 -1.02 4.47
CA SER A 82 -25.31 -1.82 3.69
C SER A 82 -26.03 -2.81 4.62
N VAL A 83 -27.29 -2.52 4.93
CA VAL A 83 -28.03 -3.18 6.00
C VAL A 83 -29.36 -3.76 5.52
N SER A 84 -29.58 -5.05 5.82
CA SER A 84 -30.87 -5.73 5.64
C SER A 84 -31.79 -5.46 6.82
N LYS A 85 -33.07 -5.28 6.54
CA LYS A 85 -34.10 -5.04 7.55
C LYS A 85 -34.28 -6.23 8.51
N ASP A 86 -34.19 -7.45 7.98
CA ASP A 86 -34.50 -8.69 8.71
C ASP A 86 -33.44 -9.80 8.50
N GLY A 87 -32.35 -9.51 7.78
CA GLY A 87 -31.33 -10.50 7.42
C GLY A 87 -31.76 -11.44 6.29
N LYS A 88 -32.87 -11.14 5.60
CA LYS A 88 -33.42 -11.90 4.47
C LYS A 88 -33.65 -11.01 3.25
N GLU A 89 -34.30 -9.88 3.45
CA GLU A 89 -34.51 -8.86 2.43
C GLU A 89 -33.15 -8.30 1.96
N ALA A 90 -33.10 -7.88 0.69
CA ALA A 90 -31.89 -7.26 0.14
C ALA A 90 -31.49 -6.04 0.98
N PRO A 91 -30.21 -5.91 1.35
CA PRO A 91 -29.70 -4.74 2.07
C PRO A 91 -30.01 -3.43 1.37
N GLN A 92 -30.33 -2.41 2.17
CA GLN A 92 -30.43 -1.02 1.73
C GLN A 92 -29.25 -0.22 2.28
N ILE A 93 -28.94 0.92 1.66
CA ILE A 93 -27.80 1.77 2.04
C ILE A 93 -28.26 2.81 3.05
N TYR A 94 -27.49 3.02 4.10
CA TYR A 94 -27.73 4.05 5.12
C TYR A 94 -26.46 4.85 5.35
N LEU A 95 -26.60 6.10 5.79
CA LEU A 95 -25.47 6.82 6.39
C LEU A 95 -25.15 6.18 7.74
N THR A 96 -23.87 5.93 8.01
CA THR A 96 -23.44 5.30 9.27
C THR A 96 -23.83 6.15 10.48
N GLY A 97 -23.75 7.48 10.36
CA GLY A 97 -24.21 8.40 11.40
C GLY A 97 -25.69 8.25 11.74
N ASP A 98 -26.55 7.95 10.76
CA ASP A 98 -27.98 7.73 11.03
C ASP A 98 -28.20 6.47 11.87
N ILE A 99 -27.41 5.42 11.61
CA ILE A 99 -27.45 4.17 12.39
C ILE A 99 -27.01 4.39 13.83
N LEU A 100 -25.95 5.19 14.03
CA LEU A 100 -25.36 5.42 15.34
C LEU A 100 -26.16 6.39 16.22
N TYR A 101 -26.83 7.38 15.59
CA TYR A 101 -27.37 8.53 16.31
C TYR A 101 -28.87 8.77 16.11
N THR A 102 -29.58 7.94 15.34
CA THR A 102 -31.02 8.08 15.11
C THR A 102 -31.79 6.79 15.37
N ASP A 103 -33.01 6.91 15.90
CA ASP A 103 -33.86 5.75 16.23
C ASP A 103 -34.58 5.14 15.01
N ASP A 104 -34.72 5.90 13.92
CA ASP A 104 -35.46 5.50 12.70
C ASP A 104 -34.66 5.88 11.44
N PRO A 105 -33.49 5.25 11.21
CA PRO A 105 -32.63 5.56 10.07
C PRO A 105 -33.36 5.28 8.75
N LYS A 106 -33.18 6.18 7.79
CA LYS A 106 -33.82 6.07 6.46
C LYS A 106 -32.80 5.67 5.40
N PRO A 107 -33.15 4.74 4.49
CA PRO A 107 -32.24 4.32 3.46
C PRO A 107 -32.09 5.40 2.38
N ILE A 108 -30.86 5.53 1.89
CA ILE A 108 -30.52 6.33 0.72
C ILE A 108 -31.01 5.57 -0.51
N THR A 109 -31.72 6.26 -1.38
CA THR A 109 -32.28 5.70 -2.62
C THR A 109 -31.45 6.06 -3.84
N ALA A 110 -30.77 7.20 -3.82
CA ALA A 110 -29.91 7.63 -4.91
C ALA A 110 -28.66 8.37 -4.44
N ILE A 111 -27.59 8.25 -5.21
CA ILE A 111 -26.36 9.03 -5.12
C ILE A 111 -26.15 9.71 -6.46
N ASN A 112 -26.03 11.04 -6.48
CA ASN A 112 -25.93 11.84 -7.71
C ASN A 112 -27.08 11.61 -8.71
N GLY A 113 -28.28 11.32 -8.20
CA GLY A 113 -29.47 11.02 -9.01
C GLY A 113 -29.45 9.63 -9.68
N GLU A 114 -28.42 8.81 -9.44
CA GLU A 114 -28.37 7.40 -9.83
C GLU A 114 -28.80 6.51 -8.66
N ASP A 115 -29.43 5.36 -8.92
CA ASP A 115 -29.72 4.36 -7.90
C ASP A 115 -28.49 4.07 -7.02
N ALA A 116 -28.67 4.09 -5.69
CA ALA A 116 -27.55 4.03 -4.77
C ALA A 116 -26.73 2.74 -4.92
N VAL A 117 -27.38 1.59 -5.17
CA VAL A 117 -26.69 0.30 -5.34
C VAL A 117 -25.92 0.28 -6.66
N GLN A 118 -26.51 0.82 -7.72
CA GLN A 118 -25.86 0.92 -9.02
C GLN A 118 -24.63 1.84 -8.98
N PHE A 119 -24.74 3.01 -8.35
CA PHE A 119 -23.63 3.94 -8.16
C PHE A 119 -22.49 3.28 -7.38
N LEU A 120 -22.79 2.68 -6.23
CA LEU A 120 -21.78 2.06 -5.36
C LEU A 120 -21.14 0.83 -5.99
N THR A 121 -21.88 0.06 -6.79
CA THR A 121 -21.31 -1.07 -7.55
C THR A 121 -20.24 -0.59 -8.53
N LYS A 122 -20.50 0.51 -9.25
CA LYS A 122 -19.51 1.13 -10.14
C LYS A 122 -18.33 1.72 -9.37
N PHE A 123 -18.62 2.35 -8.22
CA PHE A 123 -17.61 2.97 -7.37
C PHE A 123 -16.64 1.91 -6.80
N ALA A 124 -17.16 0.79 -6.28
CA ALA A 124 -16.36 -0.35 -5.82
C ALA A 124 -15.50 -0.92 -6.94
N ALA A 125 -16.09 -1.21 -8.10
CA ALA A 125 -15.35 -1.77 -9.23
C ALA A 125 -14.21 -0.87 -9.74
N LEU A 126 -14.29 0.45 -9.48
CA LEU A 126 -13.26 1.41 -9.86
C LEU A 126 -12.21 1.61 -8.77
N ASN A 127 -12.61 1.73 -7.50
CA ASN A 127 -11.76 2.23 -6.42
C ASN A 127 -11.30 1.16 -5.42
N SER A 128 -11.97 0.02 -5.33
CA SER A 128 -11.54 -1.04 -4.40
C SER A 128 -10.19 -1.61 -4.82
N ALA A 129 -9.38 -2.04 -3.86
CA ALA A 129 -7.99 -2.51 -4.07
C ALA A 129 -7.88 -3.87 -4.79
N GLY A 130 -8.92 -4.28 -5.53
CA GLY A 130 -8.97 -5.47 -6.37
C GLY A 130 -9.05 -6.78 -5.58
N THR A 131 -10.25 -7.13 -5.08
CA THR A 131 -10.47 -8.47 -4.48
C THR A 131 -10.86 -9.50 -5.53
N LEU A 132 -10.88 -10.77 -5.13
CA LEU A 132 -11.23 -11.92 -5.95
C LEU A 132 -12.72 -12.00 -6.31
N GLU A 133 -13.59 -11.16 -5.75
CA GLU A 133 -15.01 -11.10 -6.14
C GLU A 133 -15.68 -9.75 -5.84
N PRO A 134 -16.74 -9.38 -6.59
CA PRO A 134 -17.45 -8.11 -6.38
C PRO A 134 -18.12 -7.93 -5.01
N HIS A 135 -18.49 -9.01 -4.31
CA HIS A 135 -19.08 -8.87 -2.96
C HIS A 135 -18.05 -8.37 -1.94
N ALA A 136 -16.79 -8.76 -2.07
CA ALA A 136 -15.72 -8.28 -1.21
C ALA A 136 -15.35 -6.83 -1.58
N ASP A 137 -15.28 -6.49 -2.88
CA ASP A 137 -15.11 -5.10 -3.32
C ASP A 137 -16.22 -4.18 -2.78
N TRP A 138 -17.46 -4.67 -2.69
CA TRP A 138 -18.59 -3.96 -2.07
C TRP A 138 -18.39 -3.74 -0.57
N ASN A 139 -17.90 -4.76 0.16
CA ASN A 139 -17.66 -4.65 1.60
C ASN A 139 -16.56 -3.62 1.93
N GLN A 140 -15.59 -3.39 1.05
CA GLN A 140 -14.57 -2.35 1.24
C GLN A 140 -15.15 -0.92 1.25
N LEU A 141 -16.36 -0.71 0.73
CA LEU A 141 -17.01 0.61 0.75
C LEU A 141 -17.69 0.93 2.09
N MET A 142 -17.89 -0.06 2.95
CA MET A 142 -18.80 0.05 4.09
C MET A 142 -18.02 0.36 5.36
N SER A 143 -18.61 1.17 6.26
CA SER A 143 -18.10 1.31 7.62
C SER A 143 -18.11 -0.04 8.34
N SER A 144 -17.15 -0.20 9.24
CA SER A 144 -17.07 -1.35 10.13
C SER A 144 -16.50 -0.91 11.47
N PRO A 145 -17.07 -1.34 12.60
CA PRO A 145 -16.45 -1.12 13.92
C PRO A 145 -15.04 -1.72 14.02
N VAL A 146 -14.68 -2.65 13.12
CA VAL A 146 -13.33 -3.22 13.04
C VAL A 146 -12.35 -2.29 12.30
N LEU A 147 -12.82 -1.44 11.39
CA LEU A 147 -12.00 -0.38 10.79
C LEU A 147 -11.78 0.75 11.80
N ASP A 148 -12.82 1.10 12.57
CA ASP A 148 -12.75 2.15 13.60
C ASP A 148 -11.62 1.88 14.61
N ILE A 149 -11.49 0.65 15.10
CA ILE A 149 -10.44 0.27 16.06
C ILE A 149 -9.04 0.17 15.44
N GLN A 150 -8.96 0.01 14.11
CA GLN A 150 -7.70 0.00 13.37
C GLN A 150 -7.27 1.39 12.89
N GLY A 151 -8.13 2.40 13.04
CA GLY A 151 -7.86 3.76 12.57
C GLY A 151 -7.80 3.88 11.04
N PHE A 152 -8.45 2.98 10.30
CA PHE A 152 -8.44 2.96 8.84
C PHE A 152 -9.75 3.50 8.26
N TYR A 153 -9.64 4.22 7.14
CA TYR A 153 -10.79 4.61 6.34
C TYR A 153 -11.24 3.47 5.42
N ASN A 154 -12.55 3.36 5.19
CA ASN A 154 -13.06 2.54 4.11
C ASN A 154 -12.85 3.24 2.75
N VAL A 155 -13.05 2.51 1.66
CA VAL A 155 -12.82 3.03 0.29
C VAL A 155 -13.74 4.21 -0.05
N PHE A 156 -14.95 4.28 0.51
CA PHE A 156 -15.88 5.37 0.25
C PHE A 156 -15.55 6.64 1.06
N SER A 157 -15.06 6.53 2.29
CA SER A 157 -14.81 7.65 3.19
C SER A 157 -13.37 8.18 3.21
N GLY A 158 -12.42 7.49 2.57
CA GLY A 158 -11.05 8.00 2.45
C GLY A 158 -10.09 7.20 1.58
N GLY A 159 -10.47 5.99 1.15
CA GLY A 159 -9.61 5.09 0.36
C GLY A 159 -9.78 5.18 -1.16
N ALA A 160 -10.53 6.14 -1.71
CA ALA A 160 -10.75 6.20 -3.16
C ALA A 160 -9.52 6.75 -3.89
N THR A 161 -9.00 5.99 -4.86
CA THR A 161 -7.79 6.36 -5.62
C THR A 161 -8.09 7.31 -6.78
N PHE A 162 -9.25 7.18 -7.42
CA PHE A 162 -9.61 8.00 -8.57
C PHE A 162 -10.43 9.19 -8.13
N TYR A 163 -10.16 10.38 -8.69
CA TYR A 163 -10.86 11.60 -8.35
C TYR A 163 -12.36 11.45 -8.70
N PRO A 164 -13.25 11.44 -7.70
CA PRO A 164 -14.67 11.13 -7.92
C PRO A 164 -15.49 12.34 -8.37
N GLY A 165 -14.86 13.52 -8.49
CA GLY A 165 -15.52 14.79 -8.76
C GLY A 165 -15.54 15.69 -7.52
N ARG A 166 -16.20 16.85 -7.63
CA ARG A 166 -16.18 17.88 -6.58
C ARG A 166 -17.15 17.57 -5.44
N ASN A 167 -18.39 17.24 -5.79
CA ASN A 167 -19.48 17.03 -4.85
C ASN A 167 -20.14 15.67 -5.10
N HIS A 168 -20.84 15.18 -4.09
CA HIS A 168 -21.82 14.12 -4.22
C HIS A 168 -23.11 14.51 -3.51
N THR A 169 -24.23 13.90 -3.89
CA THR A 169 -25.54 14.17 -3.31
C THR A 169 -26.24 12.87 -2.95
N PHE A 170 -26.57 12.69 -1.68
CA PHE A 170 -27.44 11.61 -1.20
C PHE A 170 -28.90 12.03 -1.31
N THR A 171 -29.78 11.10 -1.68
CA THR A 171 -31.23 11.35 -1.79
C THR A 171 -32.03 10.23 -1.14
N TRP A 172 -33.00 10.60 -0.30
CA TRP A 172 -33.90 9.66 0.40
C TRP A 172 -35.24 9.52 -0.33
N ALA A 173 -36.04 8.53 0.11
CA ALA A 173 -37.33 8.19 -0.49
C ALA A 173 -38.38 9.32 -0.42
N ASP A 174 -38.22 10.30 0.48
CA ASP A 174 -39.07 11.48 0.61
C ASP A 174 -38.60 12.67 -0.25
N GLU A 175 -37.65 12.43 -1.16
CA GLU A 175 -37.00 13.41 -2.03
C GLU A 175 -36.14 14.46 -1.31
N SER A 176 -35.95 14.31 0.02
CA SER A 176 -34.92 15.09 0.72
C SER A 176 -33.52 14.70 0.24
N TYR A 177 -32.59 15.65 0.30
CA TYR A 177 -31.23 15.45 -0.19
C TYR A 177 -30.19 16.13 0.71
N LEU A 178 -28.97 15.58 0.66
CA LEU A 178 -27.78 16.10 1.31
C LEU A 178 -26.66 16.18 0.28
N GLU A 179 -26.20 17.40 -0.01
CA GLU A 179 -25.03 17.63 -0.86
C GLU A 179 -23.80 17.84 0.02
N SER A 180 -22.71 17.12 -0.27
CA SER A 180 -21.42 17.23 0.41
C SER A 180 -20.29 17.21 -0.60
N ALA A 181 -19.12 17.72 -0.19
CA ALA A 181 -17.92 17.70 -1.00
C ALA A 181 -17.18 16.37 -0.83
N TRP A 182 -16.52 15.92 -1.88
CA TRP A 182 -15.44 14.95 -1.71
C TRP A 182 -14.23 15.67 -1.10
N VAL A 183 -13.66 15.09 -0.05
CA VAL A 183 -12.41 15.56 0.55
C VAL A 183 -11.23 14.84 -0.10
N ALA A 184 -10.11 15.55 -0.19
CA ALA A 184 -8.83 14.98 -0.60
C ALA A 184 -7.96 14.80 0.64
N LEU A 185 -7.54 13.57 0.91
CA LEU A 185 -6.60 13.23 1.97
C LEU A 185 -5.20 13.29 1.38
N TYR A 186 -4.33 14.05 2.02
CA TYR A 186 -2.95 14.22 1.55
C TYR A 186 -2.08 13.12 2.12
N ASN A 187 -1.59 12.22 1.25
CA ASN A 187 -0.95 10.97 1.66
C ASN A 187 0.57 11.05 1.78
N ASN A 188 1.17 12.19 1.40
CA ASN A 188 2.62 12.34 1.45
C ASN A 188 3.05 13.19 2.66
N PRO A 189 3.66 12.60 3.70
CA PRO A 189 4.09 13.33 4.88
C PRO A 189 5.28 14.28 4.61
N ALA A 190 5.97 14.14 3.48
CA ALA A 190 7.17 14.93 3.19
C ALA A 190 6.87 16.36 2.74
N HIS A 191 7.81 17.27 3.03
CA HIS A 191 7.74 18.64 2.55
C HIS A 191 7.97 18.70 1.04
N THR A 192 6.99 19.27 0.35
CA THR A 192 7.01 19.41 -1.11
C THR A 192 7.56 20.75 -1.57
N GLY A 193 7.80 21.67 -0.63
CA GLY A 193 7.97 23.09 -0.94
C GLY A 193 6.67 23.73 -1.44
N PRO A 194 6.71 24.92 -2.05
CA PRO A 194 5.52 25.57 -2.56
C PRO A 194 5.02 24.92 -3.85
N LEU A 195 4.00 24.06 -3.76
CA LEU A 195 3.27 23.53 -4.93
C LEU A 195 2.30 24.59 -5.47
N SER A 196 2.79 25.52 -6.29
CA SER A 196 2.00 26.68 -6.76
C SER A 196 1.43 26.49 -8.16
N THR A 197 1.97 25.54 -8.93
CA THR A 197 1.57 25.25 -10.31
C THR A 197 1.48 23.75 -10.56
N GLY A 198 0.78 23.35 -11.62
CA GLY A 198 0.77 21.96 -12.07
C GLY A 198 2.16 21.42 -12.42
N GLY A 199 3.08 22.29 -12.88
CA GLY A 199 4.46 21.90 -13.14
C GLY A 199 5.26 21.63 -11.87
N ASP A 200 5.00 22.36 -10.78
CA ASP A 200 5.61 22.07 -9.47
C ASP A 200 5.11 20.73 -8.92
N PHE A 201 3.82 20.47 -9.10
CA PHE A 201 3.20 19.20 -8.73
C PHE A 201 3.81 18.03 -9.51
N TYR A 202 3.93 18.14 -10.83
CA TYR A 202 4.57 17.13 -11.67
C TYR A 202 6.04 16.91 -11.28
N ASN A 203 6.81 17.99 -11.15
CA ASN A 203 8.23 17.91 -10.84
C ASN A 203 8.44 17.17 -9.52
N TYR A 204 7.65 17.46 -8.49
CA TYR A 204 7.79 16.80 -7.20
C TYR A 204 7.23 15.38 -7.23
N PHE A 205 5.95 15.19 -7.55
CA PHE A 205 5.26 13.90 -7.40
C PHE A 205 5.57 12.89 -8.49
N VAL A 206 6.15 13.28 -9.63
CA VAL A 206 6.47 12.36 -10.73
C VAL A 206 7.98 12.24 -10.94
N LEU A 207 8.72 13.36 -10.84
CA LEU A 207 10.16 13.38 -11.06
C LEU A 207 10.99 13.39 -9.78
N GLY A 208 10.38 13.54 -8.60
CA GLY A 208 11.11 13.66 -7.33
C GLY A 208 11.95 14.94 -7.20
N LEU A 209 11.64 15.96 -8.00
CA LEU A 209 12.38 17.23 -8.06
C LEU A 209 11.71 18.28 -7.17
N VAL A 210 12.43 18.70 -6.13
CA VAL A 210 12.07 19.90 -5.35
C VAL A 210 12.44 21.18 -6.11
N PRO A 211 11.70 22.28 -5.96
CA PRO A 211 12.06 23.56 -6.56
C PRO A 211 13.44 24.06 -6.08
N ASP A 212 14.23 24.73 -6.93
CA ASP A 212 15.53 25.32 -6.54
C ASP A 212 15.41 26.36 -5.39
N SER A 213 14.21 26.90 -5.18
CA SER A 213 13.90 27.81 -4.07
C SER A 213 13.59 27.10 -2.75
N TYR A 214 13.45 25.77 -2.78
CA TYR A 214 13.27 24.96 -1.59
C TYR A 214 14.55 25.00 -0.75
N ASN A 215 14.40 25.40 0.50
CA ASN A 215 15.46 25.37 1.47
C ASN A 215 14.94 24.63 2.72
N GLU A 216 15.46 23.43 2.92
CA GLU A 216 15.14 22.55 4.05
C GLU A 216 15.38 23.24 5.41
N SER A 217 16.27 24.24 5.48
CA SER A 217 16.52 25.03 6.71
C SER A 217 15.45 26.09 7.01
N VAL A 218 14.59 26.44 6.04
CA VAL A 218 13.57 27.52 6.17
C VAL A 218 12.19 26.95 6.50
N TYR A 219 11.95 25.71 6.11
CA TYR A 219 10.78 24.92 6.45
C TYR A 219 11.33 23.75 7.25
N PRO A 220 11.53 23.91 8.58
CA PRO A 220 11.88 22.76 9.37
C PRO A 220 10.85 21.69 9.05
N VAL A 221 11.35 20.50 8.70
CA VAL A 221 10.58 19.30 8.96
C VAL A 221 10.04 19.49 10.37
N PRO A 222 8.76 19.28 10.68
CA PRO A 222 8.47 18.84 12.03
C PRO A 222 9.30 17.57 12.17
N GLU A 223 10.55 17.72 12.63
CA GLU A 223 11.17 16.70 13.46
C GLU A 223 10.02 16.32 14.37
N ALA A 224 9.61 15.04 14.31
CA ALA A 224 8.79 14.50 15.37
C ALA A 224 9.46 15.01 16.64
N ASP A 225 8.82 15.97 17.29
CA ASP A 225 9.49 16.70 18.34
C ASP A 225 9.81 15.61 19.37
N PRO A 226 11.08 15.39 19.72
CA PRO A 226 11.41 14.35 20.67
C PRO A 226 10.76 14.62 22.03
N ASP A 227 10.26 15.86 22.25
CA ASP A 227 9.40 16.28 23.36
C ASP A 227 7.90 16.48 22.97
N ASP A 228 7.52 16.25 21.70
CA ASP A 228 6.15 15.88 21.26
C ASP A 228 6.00 14.35 21.15
N ASP A 229 6.88 13.65 21.87
CA ASP A 229 6.46 12.82 23.02
C ASP A 229 5.63 13.67 24.00
N SER A 230 4.59 14.37 23.49
CA SER A 230 3.48 14.73 24.33
C SER A 230 3.08 13.40 24.92
N ASP A 231 2.76 13.42 26.20
CA ASP A 231 1.97 12.38 26.82
C ASP A 231 0.63 12.23 26.05
N ALA A 232 0.60 11.86 24.76
CA ALA A 232 0.03 10.58 24.42
C ALA A 232 0.69 9.59 25.36
N THR A 233 0.14 9.56 26.59
CA THR A 233 -0.04 8.29 27.26
C THR A 233 -0.36 7.34 26.12
N ASP A 234 0.54 6.41 25.81
CA ASP A 234 0.20 5.18 25.12
C ASP A 234 -1.08 4.76 25.82
N ASP A 235 -2.23 5.13 25.26
CA ASP A 235 -3.49 5.17 25.99
C ASP A 235 -3.94 3.74 25.89
N THR A 236 -3.20 2.87 26.59
CA THR A 236 -3.25 1.44 26.44
C THR A 236 -4.69 1.09 26.74
N LEU A 237 -5.41 0.79 25.67
CA LEU A 237 -6.83 0.58 25.75
C LEU A 237 -7.04 -0.70 26.54
N THR A 238 -8.05 -0.73 27.38
CA THR A 238 -8.41 -1.96 28.09
C THR A 238 -9.52 -2.71 27.36
N ASN A 239 -10.11 -2.09 26.33
CA ASN A 239 -11.18 -2.63 25.51
C ASN A 239 -11.42 -1.71 24.29
N TRP A 240 -12.21 -2.21 23.34
CA TRP A 240 -12.57 -1.49 22.12
C TRP A 240 -13.89 -0.71 22.18
N PHE A 241 -14.58 -0.67 23.34
CA PHE A 241 -15.96 -0.17 23.43
C PHE A 241 -16.06 1.27 22.91
N ASP A 242 -15.31 2.22 23.47
CA ASP A 242 -15.44 3.61 23.04
C ASP A 242 -14.85 3.85 21.64
N ALA A 243 -13.72 3.20 21.30
CA ALA A 243 -13.07 3.30 19.99
C ALA A 243 -13.93 2.76 18.83
N SER A 244 -14.84 1.83 19.11
CA SER A 244 -15.74 1.22 18.12
C SER A 244 -17.17 1.77 18.15
N PHE A 245 -17.37 2.97 18.68
CA PHE A 245 -18.71 3.55 18.89
C PHE A 245 -19.66 2.63 19.65
N LYS A 246 -19.13 1.91 20.65
CA LYS A 246 -19.82 0.96 21.53
C LYS A 246 -20.23 -0.35 20.87
N ALA A 247 -19.66 -0.68 19.71
CA ALA A 247 -19.99 -1.91 19.00
C ALA A 247 -19.39 -3.15 19.67
N PHE A 248 -18.12 -3.08 20.09
CA PHE A 248 -17.46 -4.13 20.87
C PHE A 248 -17.86 -4.06 22.35
N PRO A 249 -17.96 -5.18 23.08
CA PRO A 249 -18.23 -5.15 24.53
C PRO A 249 -17.15 -4.43 25.33
N SER A 250 -17.58 -3.76 26.41
CA SER A 250 -16.70 -3.05 27.35
C SER A 250 -15.91 -3.96 28.30
N ASN A 251 -16.16 -5.27 28.28
CA ASN A 251 -15.62 -6.25 29.21
C ASN A 251 -15.01 -7.47 28.49
N PRO A 252 -13.96 -7.30 27.68
CA PRO A 252 -13.21 -8.44 27.16
C PRO A 252 -12.64 -9.30 28.30
N ASP A 253 -12.71 -10.62 28.15
CA ASP A 253 -12.07 -11.59 29.06
C ASP A 253 -10.57 -11.70 28.80
N VAL A 254 -10.15 -11.38 27.57
CA VAL A 254 -8.75 -11.35 27.14
C VAL A 254 -8.50 -10.08 26.35
N VAL A 255 -7.38 -9.43 26.65
CA VAL A 255 -6.88 -8.26 25.96
C VAL A 255 -5.41 -8.50 25.68
N GLN A 256 -4.97 -8.29 24.45
CA GLN A 256 -3.54 -8.27 24.12
C GLN A 256 -2.86 -7.06 24.78
N ASP A 257 -1.67 -7.27 25.34
CA ASP A 257 -0.90 -6.19 25.97
C ASP A 257 -0.59 -5.07 24.96
N GLY A 258 -0.73 -3.82 25.41
CA GLY A 258 -0.51 -2.61 24.62
C GLY A 258 -1.56 -2.39 23.52
N LEU A 259 -2.82 -2.72 23.81
CA LEU A 259 -3.95 -2.49 22.90
C LEU A 259 -4.02 -1.00 22.50
N SER A 260 -4.03 -0.71 21.19
CA SER A 260 -3.99 0.67 20.69
C SER A 260 -4.49 0.77 19.25
N SER A 261 -5.24 1.82 18.94
CA SER A 261 -5.71 2.13 17.58
C SER A 261 -4.63 2.78 16.71
N SER A 262 -3.49 3.15 17.30
CA SER A 262 -2.38 3.86 16.66
C SER A 262 -1.12 2.99 16.52
N GLY A 263 -1.32 1.67 16.52
CA GLY A 263 -0.25 0.67 16.49
C GLY A 263 -0.06 0.03 17.87
N GLY A 264 0.02 -1.30 17.90
CA GLY A 264 0.16 -2.08 19.12
C GLY A 264 -0.65 -3.37 19.08
N GLY A 265 -1.15 -3.80 20.23
CA GLY A 265 -2.01 -4.97 20.34
C GLY A 265 -3.38 -4.74 19.70
N ILE A 266 -3.94 -5.80 19.11
CA ILE A 266 -5.22 -5.74 18.39
C ILE A 266 -6.20 -6.86 18.80
N VAL A 267 -5.71 -7.93 19.41
CA VAL A 267 -6.48 -9.13 19.75
C VAL A 267 -7.28 -8.95 21.04
N THR A 268 -8.56 -9.32 20.99
CA THR A 268 -9.42 -9.42 22.18
C THR A 268 -10.21 -10.73 22.17
N GLY A 269 -10.57 -11.21 23.37
CA GLY A 269 -11.35 -12.44 23.56
C GLY A 269 -12.54 -12.23 24.49
N TYR A 270 -13.65 -12.90 24.20
CA TYR A 270 -14.92 -12.77 24.91
C TYR A 270 -15.57 -14.13 25.16
N LEU A 271 -16.13 -14.34 26.35
CA LEU A 271 -16.85 -15.56 26.74
C LEU A 271 -18.34 -15.24 26.91
N LEU A 272 -19.13 -15.62 25.91
CA LEU A 272 -20.57 -15.46 25.91
C LEU A 272 -21.21 -16.62 26.67
N ASN A 273 -21.18 -16.52 28.01
CA ASN A 273 -21.58 -17.60 28.92
C ASN A 273 -23.02 -18.10 28.68
N GLU A 274 -23.95 -17.22 28.32
CA GLU A 274 -25.35 -17.57 28.08
C GLU A 274 -25.54 -18.51 26.88
N SER A 275 -24.64 -18.42 25.88
CA SER A 275 -24.64 -19.24 24.67
C SER A 275 -23.54 -20.29 24.63
N SER A 276 -22.73 -20.43 25.71
CA SER A 276 -21.55 -21.31 25.76
C SER A 276 -20.62 -21.11 24.55
N THR A 277 -20.50 -19.87 24.08
CA THR A 277 -19.73 -19.50 22.90
C THR A 277 -18.57 -18.59 23.27
N GLY A 278 -17.36 -18.97 22.89
CA GLY A 278 -16.17 -18.13 23.02
C GLY A 278 -15.90 -17.42 21.70
N VAL A 279 -15.48 -16.17 21.77
CA VAL A 279 -15.11 -15.36 20.60
C VAL A 279 -13.68 -14.89 20.71
N LEU A 280 -12.87 -15.20 19.69
CA LEU A 280 -11.53 -14.65 19.52
C LEU A 280 -11.53 -13.69 18.34
N SER A 281 -11.37 -12.40 18.61
CA SER A 281 -11.30 -11.36 17.58
C SER A 281 -9.85 -11.12 17.18
N ILE A 282 -9.55 -11.34 15.90
CA ILE A 282 -8.21 -11.11 15.31
C ILE A 282 -8.38 -10.18 14.10
N PRO A 283 -8.43 -8.86 14.32
CA PRO A 283 -8.55 -7.89 13.22
C PRO A 283 -7.32 -7.82 12.33
N SER A 284 -6.13 -8.22 12.79
CA SER A 284 -4.91 -8.20 11.99
C SER A 284 -3.89 -9.24 12.48
N PHE A 285 -3.05 -9.75 11.58
CA PHE A 285 -1.83 -10.49 11.90
C PHE A 285 -0.56 -9.63 11.76
N ASP A 286 -0.71 -8.32 11.52
CA ASP A 286 0.38 -7.40 11.25
C ASP A 286 0.99 -6.83 12.53
N MET A 287 1.72 -7.68 13.26
CA MET A 287 2.38 -7.32 14.53
C MET A 287 3.89 -7.36 14.37
N TYR A 288 4.59 -6.51 15.12
CA TYR A 288 6.04 -6.38 15.09
C TYR A 288 6.63 -6.34 16.50
N GLY A 289 7.91 -6.68 16.62
CA GLY A 289 8.64 -6.63 17.89
C GLY A 289 7.96 -7.45 19.00
N ASP A 290 7.84 -6.86 20.20
CA ASP A 290 7.27 -7.53 21.36
C ASP A 290 5.77 -7.85 21.21
N TYR A 291 5.05 -7.17 20.30
CA TYR A 291 3.64 -7.45 20.04
C TYR A 291 3.41 -8.81 19.37
N ILE A 292 4.42 -9.39 18.71
CA ILE A 292 4.36 -10.78 18.21
C ILE A 292 4.19 -11.74 19.39
N GLY A 293 4.96 -11.52 20.46
CA GLY A 293 4.86 -12.30 21.70
C GLY A 293 3.55 -12.08 22.43
N SER A 294 3.12 -10.83 22.60
CA SER A 294 1.87 -10.52 23.32
C SER A 294 0.64 -11.03 22.57
N PHE A 295 0.65 -11.03 21.23
CA PHE A 295 -0.39 -11.66 20.41
C PHE A 295 -0.53 -13.14 20.75
N ALA A 296 0.59 -13.89 20.74
CA ALA A 296 0.59 -15.31 21.07
C ALA A 296 0.08 -15.57 22.50
N GLN A 297 0.44 -14.70 23.47
CA GLN A 297 -0.08 -14.77 24.83
C GLN A 297 -1.59 -14.50 24.92
N ALA A 298 -2.12 -13.56 24.14
CA ALA A 298 -3.56 -13.32 24.08
C ALA A 298 -4.32 -14.55 23.56
N VAL A 299 -3.83 -15.18 22.49
CA VAL A 299 -4.44 -16.42 21.96
C VAL A 299 -4.37 -17.56 23.00
N ILE A 300 -3.23 -17.74 23.68
CA ILE A 300 -3.09 -18.71 24.79
C ILE A 300 -4.09 -18.41 25.90
N GLY A 301 -4.17 -17.15 26.33
CA GLY A 301 -5.07 -16.68 27.38
C GLY A 301 -6.53 -16.99 27.05
N PHE A 302 -6.93 -16.75 25.80
CA PHE A 302 -8.28 -17.06 25.33
C PHE A 302 -8.58 -18.56 25.40
N ILE A 303 -7.69 -19.41 24.85
CA ILE A 303 -7.89 -20.85 24.85
C ILE A 303 -8.03 -21.38 26.29
N ASN A 304 -7.12 -20.97 27.18
CA ASN A 304 -7.12 -21.40 28.57
C ASN A 304 -8.39 -20.98 29.32
N GLN A 305 -8.82 -19.72 29.16
CA GLN A 305 -10.03 -19.21 29.82
C GLN A 305 -11.30 -19.86 29.25
N ALA A 306 -11.39 -20.03 27.93
CA ALA A 306 -12.52 -20.68 27.29
C ALA A 306 -12.65 -22.15 27.71
N GLN A 307 -11.53 -22.90 27.81
CA GLN A 307 -11.52 -24.26 28.35
C GLN A 307 -11.93 -24.30 29.82
N ALA A 308 -11.42 -23.39 30.66
CA ALA A 308 -11.79 -23.30 32.07
C ALA A 308 -13.28 -23.01 32.28
N ALA A 309 -13.88 -22.22 31.36
CA ALA A 309 -15.31 -21.93 31.34
C ALA A 309 -16.17 -23.06 30.73
N ASN A 310 -15.58 -24.17 30.28
CA ASN A 310 -16.27 -25.25 29.54
C ASN A 310 -17.03 -24.74 28.31
N THR A 311 -16.44 -23.79 27.59
CA THR A 311 -16.98 -23.24 26.35
C THR A 311 -17.07 -24.35 25.30
N SER A 312 -18.25 -24.51 24.70
CA SER A 312 -18.51 -25.62 23.77
C SER A 312 -18.28 -25.26 22.30
N ARG A 313 -18.39 -23.97 21.94
CA ARG A 313 -18.29 -23.49 20.56
C ARG A 313 -17.39 -22.25 20.49
N ILE A 314 -16.62 -22.12 19.42
CA ILE A 314 -15.68 -21.02 19.21
C ILE A 314 -15.99 -20.29 17.91
N VAL A 315 -16.17 -18.98 17.99
CA VAL A 315 -16.15 -18.07 16.84
C VAL A 315 -14.77 -17.42 16.79
N ILE A 316 -14.10 -17.53 15.66
CA ILE A 316 -12.89 -16.73 15.38
C ILE A 316 -13.29 -15.66 14.39
N ASP A 317 -13.28 -14.42 14.83
CA ASP A 317 -13.64 -13.25 14.05
C ASP A 317 -12.41 -12.68 13.35
N LEU A 318 -12.48 -12.62 12.02
CA LEU A 318 -11.41 -12.20 11.12
C LEU A 318 -11.85 -11.05 10.19
N GLN A 319 -12.94 -10.36 10.53
CA GLN A 319 -13.40 -9.21 9.76
C GLN A 319 -12.27 -8.19 9.57
N GLN A 320 -12.18 -7.59 8.37
CA GLN A 320 -11.18 -6.60 7.98
C GLN A 320 -9.70 -7.04 8.07
N ASN A 321 -9.40 -8.33 8.27
CA ASN A 321 -8.02 -8.79 8.46
C ASN A 321 -7.24 -8.90 7.15
N LEU A 322 -6.37 -7.91 6.90
CA LEU A 322 -5.56 -7.81 5.69
C LEU A 322 -4.31 -8.73 5.69
N GLY A 323 -4.07 -9.46 6.77
CA GLY A 323 -2.93 -10.34 6.94
C GLY A 323 -1.85 -9.74 7.83
N GLY A 324 -0.57 -9.90 7.45
CA GLY A 324 0.59 -9.58 8.27
C GLY A 324 1.54 -10.77 8.39
N GLN A 325 2.07 -11.02 9.57
CA GLN A 325 3.08 -12.07 9.81
C GLN A 325 2.50 -13.49 9.65
N SER A 326 3.03 -14.28 8.70
CA SER A 326 2.62 -15.68 8.50
C SER A 326 2.86 -16.54 9.75
N LEU A 327 3.88 -16.21 10.56
CA LEU A 327 4.15 -16.90 11.83
C LEU A 327 2.93 -16.91 12.76
N LEU A 328 2.24 -15.77 12.89
CA LEU A 328 1.09 -15.66 13.79
C LEU A 328 -0.10 -16.48 13.29
N ALA A 329 -0.30 -16.57 11.98
CA ALA A 329 -1.28 -17.48 11.38
C ALA A 329 -0.91 -18.95 11.67
N TYR A 330 0.37 -19.33 11.53
CA TYR A 330 0.85 -20.69 11.82
C TYR A 330 0.70 -21.06 13.29
N ASP A 331 1.13 -20.17 14.18
CA ASP A 331 1.06 -20.38 15.62
C ASP A 331 -0.39 -20.51 16.08
N THR A 332 -1.26 -19.58 15.65
CA THR A 332 -2.69 -19.64 15.97
C THR A 332 -3.32 -20.94 15.48
N TYR A 333 -3.06 -21.35 14.23
CA TYR A 333 -3.56 -22.62 13.71
C TYR A 333 -3.07 -23.82 14.54
N LYS A 334 -1.77 -23.86 14.89
CA LYS A 334 -1.19 -24.94 15.70
C LYS A 334 -1.73 -24.99 17.12
N ARG A 335 -2.16 -23.87 17.71
CA ARG A 335 -2.83 -23.85 19.02
C ARG A 335 -4.23 -24.48 18.98
N PHE A 336 -4.94 -24.37 17.86
CA PHE A 336 -6.24 -25.04 17.70
C PHE A 336 -6.11 -26.48 17.17
N PHE A 337 -5.09 -26.78 16.37
CA PHE A 337 -4.86 -28.08 15.73
C PHE A 337 -3.39 -28.51 15.79
N PRO A 338 -2.86 -28.89 16.98
CA PRO A 338 -1.43 -29.18 17.18
C PRO A 338 -0.91 -30.31 16.29
N ASP A 339 -1.66 -31.41 16.21
CA ASP A 339 -1.35 -32.57 15.37
C ASP A 339 -1.65 -32.35 13.88
N GLY A 340 -2.20 -31.20 13.50
CA GLY A 340 -2.51 -30.88 12.12
C GLY A 340 -1.29 -30.37 11.38
N ASP A 341 -0.83 -31.09 10.35
CA ASP A 341 0.04 -30.50 9.34
C ASP A 341 -0.83 -30.00 8.18
N ALA A 342 -1.16 -28.70 8.19
CA ALA A 342 -1.83 -28.09 7.05
C ALA A 342 -0.85 -27.97 5.89
N TYR A 343 -1.31 -28.33 4.68
CA TYR A 343 -0.49 -28.21 3.49
C TYR A 343 -0.36 -26.73 3.11
N ARG A 344 0.88 -26.22 3.10
CA ARG A 344 1.25 -24.83 2.80
C ARG A 344 2.22 -24.76 1.62
N GLY A 345 1.88 -25.47 0.54
CA GLY A 345 2.70 -25.47 -0.67
C GLY A 345 2.62 -24.13 -1.39
N SER A 346 3.76 -23.62 -1.83
CA SER A 346 3.83 -22.44 -2.68
C SER A 346 4.86 -22.62 -3.79
N ARG A 347 4.79 -21.84 -4.86
CA ARG A 347 5.75 -21.91 -5.97
C ARG A 347 5.95 -20.54 -6.60
N ARG A 348 6.95 -20.42 -7.48
CA ARG A 348 7.26 -19.18 -8.22
C ARG A 348 7.10 -19.42 -9.71
N ARG A 349 6.81 -18.34 -10.43
CA ARG A 349 7.01 -18.30 -11.89
C ARG A 349 8.51 -18.39 -12.19
N SER A 350 8.89 -19.25 -13.12
CA SER A 350 10.29 -19.44 -13.53
C SER A 350 10.60 -18.64 -14.80
N HIS A 351 11.60 -17.76 -14.71
CA HIS A 351 12.13 -16.98 -15.83
C HIS A 351 13.61 -16.63 -15.58
N GLU A 352 14.32 -16.16 -16.60
CA GLU A 352 15.79 -16.02 -16.52
C GLU A 352 16.29 -15.09 -15.42
N MET A 353 15.61 -13.96 -15.18
CA MET A 353 15.99 -13.03 -14.10
C MET A 353 15.87 -13.70 -12.72
N ALA A 354 14.73 -14.34 -12.41
CA ALA A 354 14.54 -15.08 -11.17
C ALA A 354 15.55 -16.23 -11.03
N ASN A 355 15.86 -16.93 -12.13
CA ASN A 355 16.87 -17.98 -12.13
C ASN A 355 18.29 -17.44 -11.92
N THR A 356 18.58 -16.22 -12.37
CA THR A 356 19.88 -15.58 -12.16
C THR A 356 20.06 -15.20 -10.69
N LEU A 357 19.06 -14.53 -10.11
CA LEU A 357 19.06 -14.18 -8.68
C LEU A 357 19.22 -15.45 -7.82
N GLY A 358 18.32 -16.41 -8.01
CA GLY A 358 18.31 -17.64 -7.25
C GLY A 358 19.58 -18.48 -7.34
N ARG A 359 20.17 -18.64 -8.54
CA ARG A 359 21.45 -19.36 -8.69
C ARG A 359 22.57 -18.64 -7.96
N ALA A 360 22.69 -17.32 -8.10
CA ALA A 360 23.75 -16.56 -7.46
C ALA A 360 23.64 -16.61 -5.93
N THR A 361 22.45 -16.31 -5.39
CA THR A 361 22.21 -16.27 -3.94
C THR A 361 22.31 -17.65 -3.30
N THR A 362 21.68 -18.69 -3.87
CA THR A 362 21.77 -20.06 -3.35
C THR A 362 23.21 -20.58 -3.39
N ASN A 363 23.97 -20.34 -4.47
CA ASN A 363 25.37 -20.78 -4.52
C ASN A 363 26.26 -20.07 -3.50
N TYR A 364 26.01 -18.77 -3.26
CA TYR A 364 26.72 -18.01 -2.23
C TYR A 364 26.42 -18.59 -0.84
N TRP A 365 25.14 -18.80 -0.53
CA TRP A 365 24.68 -19.44 0.70
C TRP A 365 25.34 -20.80 0.93
N ASP A 366 25.30 -21.68 -0.08
CA ASP A 366 25.89 -23.03 0.00
C ASP A 366 27.42 -23.01 0.15
N SER A 367 28.08 -21.87 -0.12
CA SER A 367 29.53 -21.68 0.04
C SER A 367 29.95 -21.17 1.41
N LEU A 368 29.00 -20.80 2.28
CA LEU A 368 29.28 -20.28 3.62
C LEU A 368 29.86 -21.37 4.52
N GLU A 369 31.08 -21.16 5.01
CA GLU A 369 31.80 -22.13 5.85
C GLU A 369 31.86 -21.66 7.31
N PRO A 370 31.46 -22.49 8.30
CA PRO A 370 31.52 -22.13 9.71
C PRO A 370 32.92 -21.67 10.17
N GLY A 371 32.97 -20.57 10.92
CA GLY A 371 34.21 -19.97 11.41
C GLY A 371 34.91 -19.02 10.43
N THR A 372 34.22 -18.66 9.34
CA THR A 372 34.62 -17.57 8.43
C THR A 372 33.83 -16.30 8.72
N ALA A 373 34.40 -15.14 8.35
CA ALA A 373 33.71 -13.86 8.49
C ALA A 373 32.41 -13.81 7.65
N ASP A 374 32.40 -14.42 6.47
CA ASP A 374 31.22 -14.45 5.60
C ASP A 374 30.09 -15.25 6.24
N TYR A 375 30.39 -16.41 6.84
CA TYR A 375 29.39 -17.18 7.58
C TYR A 375 28.81 -16.36 8.75
N ASP A 376 29.66 -15.74 9.55
CA ASP A 376 29.22 -14.95 10.71
C ASP A 376 28.36 -13.73 10.32
N ASN A 377 28.59 -13.16 9.14
CA ASN A 377 27.86 -11.98 8.65
C ASN A 377 26.56 -12.33 7.90
N PHE A 378 26.55 -13.42 7.12
CA PHE A 378 25.48 -13.68 6.15
C PHE A 378 24.61 -14.90 6.46
N TYR A 379 25.06 -15.85 7.29
CA TYR A 379 24.31 -17.08 7.52
C TYR A 379 22.95 -16.84 8.18
N GLN A 380 22.84 -15.96 9.18
CA GLN A 380 21.52 -15.65 9.74
C GLN A 380 20.70 -14.75 8.80
N LEU A 381 21.36 -13.81 8.11
CA LEU A 381 20.72 -12.82 7.25
C LEU A 381 20.03 -13.47 6.03
N LEU A 382 20.68 -14.46 5.42
CA LEU A 382 20.23 -15.09 4.18
C LEU A 382 19.36 -16.33 4.40
N ALA A 383 19.24 -16.84 5.63
CA ALA A 383 18.56 -18.12 5.88
C ALA A 383 17.09 -18.13 5.40
N ALA A 384 16.39 -17.01 5.55
CA ALA A 384 15.01 -16.85 5.09
C ALA A 384 14.88 -16.12 3.75
N ASP A 385 15.99 -15.76 3.10
CA ASP A 385 15.98 -15.06 1.82
C ASP A 385 15.21 -15.86 0.77
N GLU A 386 14.39 -15.16 -0.03
CA GLU A 386 13.54 -15.82 -1.03
C GLU A 386 14.38 -16.52 -2.12
N TRP A 387 15.58 -16.04 -2.41
CA TRP A 387 16.50 -16.59 -3.40
C TRP A 387 17.41 -17.71 -2.85
N VAL A 388 17.30 -18.05 -1.56
CA VAL A 388 17.91 -19.24 -0.94
C VAL A 388 16.89 -20.37 -0.84
N VAL A 389 17.15 -21.49 -1.53
CA VAL A 389 16.20 -22.63 -1.59
C VAL A 389 16.69 -23.89 -0.88
N THR A 390 17.98 -24.02 -0.60
CA THR A 390 18.55 -25.23 0.02
C THR A 390 18.22 -25.38 1.52
N ASP A 391 17.68 -24.33 2.15
CA ASP A 391 17.03 -24.42 3.47
C ASP A 391 15.48 -24.50 3.40
N ARG A 392 14.92 -24.67 2.20
CA ARG A 392 13.47 -24.86 1.99
C ARG A 392 13.16 -26.32 1.69
N LEU A 393 11.95 -26.74 2.04
CA LEU A 393 11.48 -28.11 1.82
C LEU A 393 10.86 -28.25 0.43
N ASN A 394 11.27 -29.29 -0.29
CA ASN A 394 10.58 -29.76 -1.48
C ASN A 394 9.28 -30.46 -1.08
N ALA A 395 8.13 -29.93 -1.51
CA ALA A 395 6.84 -30.44 -1.10
C ALA A 395 6.52 -31.85 -1.63
N ASP A 396 7.19 -32.30 -2.70
CA ASP A 396 7.00 -33.65 -3.26
C ASP A 396 7.76 -34.72 -2.45
N THR A 397 8.91 -34.36 -1.88
CA THR A 397 9.82 -35.32 -1.21
C THR A 397 9.83 -35.18 0.30
N GLY A 398 9.47 -33.99 0.82
CA GLY A 398 9.59 -33.64 2.24
C GLY A 398 11.02 -33.38 2.71
N ALA A 399 12.01 -33.40 1.81
CA ALA A 399 13.41 -33.10 2.12
C ALA A 399 13.78 -31.68 1.66
N ASN A 400 14.88 -31.14 2.19
CA ASN A 400 15.42 -29.88 1.68
C ASN A 400 15.78 -30.00 0.19
N PHE A 401 15.64 -28.91 -0.56
CA PHE A 401 16.18 -28.85 -1.92
C PHE A 401 17.71 -28.98 -1.88
N SER A 402 18.28 -29.62 -2.89
CA SER A 402 19.73 -29.82 -3.03
C SER A 402 20.43 -28.72 -3.82
N SER A 403 19.70 -27.94 -4.61
CA SER A 403 20.22 -26.84 -5.43
C SER A 403 19.10 -26.01 -6.03
N TRP A 404 19.41 -24.80 -6.50
CA TRP A 404 18.50 -24.04 -7.35
C TRP A 404 18.08 -24.83 -8.60
N ALA A 405 18.97 -25.68 -9.13
CA ALA A 405 18.72 -26.48 -10.32
C ALA A 405 17.60 -27.52 -10.14
N GLU A 406 17.50 -28.10 -8.94
CA GLU A 406 16.37 -28.93 -8.55
C GLU A 406 15.11 -28.07 -8.42
N TYR A 407 15.19 -26.98 -7.67
CA TYR A 407 14.07 -26.10 -7.37
C TYR A 407 13.36 -25.56 -8.63
N TYR A 408 14.10 -25.04 -9.61
CA TYR A 408 13.48 -24.41 -10.78
C TYR A 408 12.83 -25.43 -11.73
N GLY A 409 13.19 -26.74 -11.64
CA GLY A 409 12.90 -27.80 -12.61
C GLY A 409 11.53 -27.64 -13.28
N PRO A 410 11.46 -27.20 -14.54
CA PRO A 410 10.32 -26.41 -14.95
C PRO A 410 9.08 -27.28 -15.05
N ARG A 411 8.12 -26.98 -14.18
CA ARG A 411 6.74 -27.43 -14.35
C ARG A 411 6.06 -26.46 -15.30
N THR A 412 5.46 -26.96 -16.36
CA THR A 412 4.74 -26.12 -17.32
C THR A 412 3.26 -26.18 -17.06
N TYR A 413 2.65 -25.04 -16.74
CA TYR A 413 1.22 -24.92 -16.47
C TYR A 413 0.68 -23.68 -17.17
N HIS A 414 -0.50 -23.78 -17.79
CA HIS A 414 -1.16 -22.64 -18.46
C HIS A 414 -0.25 -21.86 -19.44
N GLY A 415 0.69 -22.56 -20.09
CA GLY A 415 1.62 -21.96 -21.06
C GLY A 415 2.79 -21.19 -20.45
N ASP A 416 3.02 -21.27 -19.14
CA ASP A 416 4.16 -20.65 -18.44
C ASP A 416 4.93 -21.69 -17.61
N ALA A 417 6.16 -21.34 -17.24
CA ALA A 417 7.05 -22.19 -16.46
C ALA A 417 7.02 -21.82 -14.97
N PHE A 418 7.06 -22.82 -14.11
CA PHE A 418 7.01 -22.68 -12.66
C PHE A 418 8.08 -23.54 -12.00
N SER A 419 8.53 -23.12 -10.83
CA SER A 419 9.36 -23.93 -9.95
C SER A 419 8.62 -25.18 -9.46
N LEU A 420 9.36 -26.11 -8.84
CA LEU A 420 8.77 -27.09 -7.94
C LEU A 420 8.09 -26.37 -6.75
N THR A 421 7.18 -27.09 -6.10
CA THR A 421 6.46 -26.57 -4.94
C THR A 421 7.36 -26.63 -3.70
N GLU A 422 7.55 -25.50 -3.04
CA GLU A 422 8.27 -25.36 -1.78
C GLU A 422 7.34 -25.27 -0.58
N ARG A 423 7.89 -25.61 0.58
CA ARG A 423 7.35 -25.27 1.91
C ARG A 423 8.46 -24.67 2.76
N TYR A 424 8.10 -23.75 3.64
CA TYR A 424 9.02 -23.27 4.67
C TYR A 424 9.44 -24.40 5.61
N ASN A 425 10.72 -24.40 5.99
CA ASN A 425 11.28 -25.33 6.97
C ASN A 425 11.12 -24.77 8.39
N LEU A 426 9.90 -24.76 8.92
CA LEU A 426 9.61 -24.21 10.26
C LEU A 426 10.23 -25.04 11.42
N SER A 427 10.86 -26.17 11.12
CA SER A 427 11.64 -26.93 12.10
C SER A 427 13.09 -26.43 12.21
N SER A 428 13.56 -25.62 11.25
CA SER A 428 14.83 -24.90 11.35
C SER A 428 14.62 -23.63 12.17
N ILE A 429 15.30 -23.54 13.32
CA ILE A 429 15.23 -22.35 14.18
C ILE A 429 15.89 -21.15 13.49
N VAL A 430 16.99 -21.38 12.77
CA VAL A 430 17.70 -20.35 11.99
C VAL A 430 16.78 -19.76 10.92
N PHE A 431 16.10 -20.62 10.15
CA PHE A 431 15.10 -20.18 9.18
C PHE A 431 13.99 -19.36 9.84
N SER A 432 13.42 -19.88 10.94
CA SER A 432 12.27 -19.26 11.59
C SER A 432 12.63 -17.90 12.17
N GLU A 433 13.72 -17.80 12.93
CA GLU A 433 14.19 -16.54 13.50
C GLU A 433 14.56 -15.53 12.41
N SER A 434 15.17 -15.97 11.30
CA SER A 434 15.47 -15.11 10.15
C SER A 434 14.20 -14.63 9.43
N ALA A 435 13.18 -15.49 9.32
CA ALA A 435 11.94 -15.19 8.61
C ALA A 435 10.96 -14.31 9.40
N PHE A 436 11.06 -14.28 10.73
CA PHE A 436 10.03 -13.73 11.62
C PHE A 436 10.61 -12.89 12.76
N ASP A 437 11.55 -11.99 12.45
CA ASP A 437 12.07 -10.99 13.39
C ASP A 437 12.62 -11.57 14.71
N GLY A 438 13.32 -12.70 14.63
CA GLY A 438 13.87 -13.41 15.79
C GLY A 438 12.88 -14.32 16.52
N TRP A 439 11.65 -14.48 16.01
CA TRP A 439 10.64 -15.36 16.61
C TRP A 439 10.59 -16.73 15.93
N SER A 440 10.22 -17.74 16.69
CA SER A 440 10.03 -19.11 16.20
C SER A 440 8.78 -19.74 16.79
N LEU A 441 8.24 -20.75 16.12
CA LEU A 441 7.15 -21.55 16.68
C LEU A 441 7.65 -22.35 17.90
N PRO A 442 6.82 -22.53 18.94
CA PRO A 442 7.07 -23.47 20.02
C PRO A 442 7.37 -24.88 19.51
N SER A 443 8.27 -25.59 20.21
CA SER A 443 8.59 -26.99 19.89
C SER A 443 7.44 -27.95 20.19
N GLU A 444 6.58 -27.59 21.14
CA GLU A 444 5.44 -28.38 21.58
C GLU A 444 4.21 -27.49 21.78
N TYR A 445 3.04 -28.04 21.47
CA TYR A 445 1.74 -27.42 21.69
C TYR A 445 0.92 -28.28 22.65
N PRO A 446 0.03 -27.68 23.48
CA PRO A 446 -0.94 -28.42 24.28
C PRO A 446 -1.88 -29.27 23.44
N ASP A 447 -2.65 -30.15 24.09
CA ASP A 447 -3.68 -30.97 23.45
C ASP A 447 -4.72 -30.11 22.70
N GLN A 448 -5.27 -30.68 21.62
CA GLN A 448 -6.28 -30.02 20.79
C GLN A 448 -7.49 -29.58 21.63
N PRO A 449 -7.82 -28.27 21.68
CA PRO A 449 -8.82 -27.79 22.63
C PRO A 449 -10.28 -28.00 22.19
N TRP A 450 -10.57 -28.02 20.88
CA TRP A 450 -11.91 -28.25 20.31
C TRP A 450 -11.84 -29.07 19.02
N ASN A 451 -12.94 -29.68 18.57
CA ASN A 451 -13.00 -30.26 17.23
C ASN A 451 -13.25 -29.19 16.17
N ALA A 452 -12.90 -29.47 14.91
CA ALA A 452 -13.16 -28.54 13.81
C ALA A 452 -14.66 -28.20 13.63
N SER A 453 -15.57 -29.11 13.98
CA SER A 453 -17.03 -28.86 13.95
C SER A 453 -17.50 -27.82 14.97
N ASP A 454 -16.71 -27.62 16.02
CA ASP A 454 -17.02 -26.76 17.17
C ASP A 454 -16.44 -25.35 16.97
N ILE A 455 -15.76 -25.11 15.85
CA ILE A 455 -15.18 -23.82 15.48
C ILE A 455 -15.86 -23.30 14.21
N VAL A 456 -16.14 -21.99 14.17
CA VAL A 456 -16.53 -21.26 12.96
C VAL A 456 -15.64 -20.02 12.79
N LEU A 457 -15.23 -19.77 11.56
CA LEU A 457 -14.59 -18.49 11.19
C LEU A 457 -15.68 -17.52 10.73
N LEU A 458 -15.73 -16.34 11.35
CA LEU A 458 -16.50 -15.20 10.86
C LEU A 458 -15.57 -14.31 10.04
N THR A 459 -16.00 -13.97 8.83
CA THR A 459 -15.27 -13.12 7.89
C THR A 459 -16.23 -12.12 7.26
N ASP A 460 -15.70 -11.12 6.56
CA ASP A 460 -16.43 -10.23 5.66
C ASP A 460 -15.92 -10.36 4.21
N GLY A 461 -15.22 -11.46 3.92
CA GLY A 461 -14.62 -11.73 2.62
C GLY A 461 -13.34 -10.94 2.33
N LEU A 462 -12.89 -10.05 3.24
CA LEU A 462 -11.68 -9.24 3.03
C LEU A 462 -10.41 -9.89 3.52
N CYS A 463 -10.48 -11.09 4.12
CA CYS A 463 -9.29 -11.81 4.53
C CYS A 463 -8.29 -11.98 3.39
N SER A 464 -7.09 -11.50 3.65
CA SER A 464 -6.01 -11.35 2.68
C SER A 464 -4.69 -11.85 3.26
N SER A 465 -3.75 -12.23 2.40
CA SER A 465 -2.39 -12.66 2.76
C SER A 465 -2.41 -13.74 3.87
N SER A 466 -1.76 -13.49 5.01
CA SER A 466 -1.68 -14.43 6.13
C SER A 466 -3.05 -14.76 6.76
N CYS A 467 -4.06 -13.87 6.66
CA CYS A 467 -5.43 -14.27 7.04
C CYS A 467 -6.00 -15.30 6.08
N ALA A 468 -5.83 -15.10 4.76
CA ALA A 468 -6.30 -16.06 3.78
C ALA A 468 -5.59 -17.43 3.94
N GLU A 469 -4.30 -17.42 4.28
CA GLU A 469 -3.55 -18.62 4.64
C GLU A 469 -4.12 -19.29 5.90
N PHE A 470 -4.43 -18.53 6.96
CA PHE A 470 -5.10 -19.05 8.16
C PHE A 470 -6.46 -19.68 7.84
N VAL A 471 -7.30 -19.02 7.04
CA VAL A 471 -8.60 -19.54 6.59
C VAL A 471 -8.42 -20.84 5.81
N GLU A 472 -7.46 -20.91 4.88
CA GLU A 472 -7.16 -22.13 4.14
C GLU A 472 -6.71 -23.26 5.08
N MET A 473 -5.78 -23.02 6.02
CA MET A 473 -5.33 -24.06 6.97
C MET A 473 -6.46 -24.58 7.86
N MET A 474 -7.30 -23.69 8.40
CA MET A 474 -8.44 -24.05 9.24
C MET A 474 -9.49 -24.85 8.46
N THR A 475 -9.79 -24.44 7.23
CA THR A 475 -10.78 -25.14 6.39
C THR A 475 -10.27 -26.47 5.84
N GLN A 476 -8.95 -26.65 5.66
CA GLN A 476 -8.35 -27.96 5.39
C GLN A 476 -8.63 -28.98 6.52
N ARG A 477 -8.86 -28.52 7.76
CA ARG A 477 -9.27 -29.35 8.90
C ARG A 477 -10.79 -29.51 9.03
N GLY A 478 -11.58 -28.90 8.16
CA GLY A 478 -13.03 -28.97 8.17
C GLY A 478 -13.72 -27.90 9.03
N VAL A 479 -13.00 -26.84 9.45
CA VAL A 479 -13.61 -25.69 10.12
C VAL A 479 -14.56 -24.98 9.16
N ARG A 480 -15.73 -24.58 9.67
CA ARG A 480 -16.75 -23.91 8.87
C ARG A 480 -16.53 -22.41 8.82
N THR A 481 -17.10 -21.78 7.80
CA THR A 481 -16.94 -20.35 7.52
C THR A 481 -18.29 -19.69 7.35
N VAL A 482 -18.49 -18.56 8.01
CA VAL A 482 -19.61 -17.63 7.81
C VAL A 482 -19.03 -16.32 7.29
N VAL A 483 -19.64 -15.76 6.25
CA VAL A 483 -19.24 -14.47 5.69
C VAL A 483 -20.37 -13.45 5.80
N ALA A 484 -20.06 -12.25 6.28
CA ALA A 484 -21.03 -11.18 6.49
C ALA A 484 -20.98 -10.11 5.38
N GLY A 485 -22.15 -9.63 4.99
CA GLY A 485 -22.31 -8.52 4.03
C GLY A 485 -22.37 -8.96 2.57
N GLY A 486 -21.61 -8.26 1.73
CA GLY A 486 -21.61 -8.34 0.27
C GLY A 486 -22.72 -7.52 -0.39
N SER A 487 -22.63 -7.36 -1.71
CA SER A 487 -23.62 -6.60 -2.49
C SER A 487 -25.07 -7.06 -2.29
N PRO A 488 -26.09 -6.21 -2.55
CA PRO A 488 -27.51 -6.48 -2.26
C PRO A 488 -28.18 -7.48 -3.21
N SER A 489 -27.50 -8.58 -3.49
CA SER A 489 -27.97 -9.71 -4.29
C SER A 489 -27.86 -11.01 -3.49
N PRO A 490 -28.79 -11.97 -3.70
CA PRO A 490 -28.73 -13.28 -3.07
C PRO A 490 -27.58 -14.11 -3.64
N GLY A 491 -27.25 -15.23 -2.99
CA GLY A 491 -26.20 -16.15 -3.44
C GLY A 491 -24.94 -16.16 -2.57
N PRO A 492 -23.96 -17.01 -2.94
CA PRO A 492 -22.76 -17.26 -2.16
C PRO A 492 -21.76 -16.11 -2.22
N MET A 493 -20.84 -16.08 -1.26
CA MET A 493 -19.71 -15.16 -1.19
C MET A 493 -18.50 -15.92 -0.62
N GLN A 494 -17.27 -15.65 -1.07
CA GLN A 494 -16.07 -16.31 -0.53
C GLN A 494 -15.71 -15.79 0.86
N ALA A 495 -15.17 -16.69 1.69
CA ALA A 495 -14.74 -16.34 3.04
C ALA A 495 -13.46 -15.47 3.06
N ALA A 496 -12.60 -15.63 2.06
CA ALA A 496 -11.36 -14.86 1.91
C ALA A 496 -11.16 -14.50 0.45
N SER A 497 -11.35 -13.24 0.10
CA SER A 497 -11.28 -12.72 -1.27
C SER A 497 -10.17 -11.69 -1.45
N GLY A 498 -9.36 -11.41 -0.43
CA GLY A 498 -8.12 -10.65 -0.64
C GLY A 498 -7.12 -11.45 -1.48
N THR A 499 -5.84 -11.14 -1.34
CA THR A 499 -4.81 -11.99 -1.97
C THR A 499 -4.69 -13.33 -1.25
N ARG A 500 -4.52 -14.40 -2.04
CA ARG A 500 -4.12 -15.74 -1.58
C ARG A 500 -2.70 -16.07 -2.04
N GLY A 501 -1.89 -15.03 -2.25
CA GLY A 501 -0.45 -15.12 -2.39
C GLY A 501 0.23 -15.65 -1.14
N ALA A 502 1.39 -16.27 -1.31
CA ALA A 502 2.23 -16.77 -0.22
C ALA A 502 3.30 -15.76 0.19
N ARG A 503 3.65 -14.82 -0.71
CA ARG A 503 4.72 -13.85 -0.47
C ARG A 503 4.49 -12.57 -1.24
N LEU A 504 4.09 -11.53 -0.52
CA LEU A 504 4.25 -10.15 -0.96
C LEU A 504 5.74 -9.90 -1.22
N TYR A 505 6.08 -9.21 -2.29
CA TYR A 505 7.44 -8.78 -2.58
C TYR A 505 7.37 -7.43 -3.27
N SER A 506 8.40 -6.61 -3.12
CA SER A 506 8.36 -5.24 -3.61
C SER A 506 9.48 -4.95 -4.59
N ALA A 507 9.28 -3.87 -5.34
CA ALA A 507 10.24 -3.37 -6.30
C ALA A 507 11.60 -3.03 -5.67
N ASP A 508 11.61 -2.42 -4.49
CA ASP A 508 12.81 -2.05 -3.74
C ASP A 508 13.60 -3.28 -3.26
N LEU A 509 12.91 -4.33 -2.78
CA LEU A 509 13.57 -5.58 -2.43
C LEU A 509 14.24 -6.23 -3.66
N LEU A 510 13.56 -6.26 -4.81
CA LEU A 510 14.16 -6.75 -6.05
C LEU A 510 15.38 -5.94 -6.48
N ASP A 511 15.33 -4.61 -6.31
CA ASP A 511 16.45 -3.74 -6.67
C ASP A 511 17.65 -4.02 -5.73
N ILE A 512 17.40 -4.22 -4.43
CA ILE A 512 18.42 -4.65 -3.45
C ILE A 512 19.02 -6.02 -3.83
N ASP A 513 18.20 -7.01 -4.18
CA ASP A 513 18.70 -8.33 -4.57
C ASP A 513 19.57 -8.26 -5.82
N ILE A 514 19.15 -7.47 -6.82
CA ILE A 514 19.88 -7.30 -8.07
C ILE A 514 21.23 -6.65 -7.81
N GLU A 515 21.26 -5.58 -7.01
CA GLU A 515 22.50 -4.90 -6.61
C GLU A 515 23.44 -5.83 -5.85
N TRP A 516 22.92 -6.59 -4.87
CA TRP A 516 23.70 -7.55 -4.11
C TRP A 516 24.26 -8.67 -5.01
N VAL A 517 23.45 -9.20 -5.93
CA VAL A 517 23.88 -10.23 -6.88
C VAL A 517 25.01 -9.73 -7.80
N TRP A 518 25.00 -8.45 -8.20
CA TRP A 518 26.10 -7.85 -8.96
C TRP A 518 27.41 -7.78 -8.18
N GLU A 519 27.33 -7.53 -6.86
CA GLU A 519 28.51 -7.49 -6.00
C GLU A 519 29.14 -8.88 -5.82
N VAL A 520 28.32 -9.93 -5.68
CA VAL A 520 28.81 -11.30 -5.45
C VAL A 520 29.15 -12.06 -6.74
N ASP A 521 28.46 -11.77 -7.86
CA ASP A 521 28.70 -12.37 -9.17
C ASP A 521 28.52 -11.34 -10.30
N ASN A 522 29.62 -10.67 -10.66
CA ASN A 522 29.62 -9.65 -11.71
C ASN A 522 29.30 -10.19 -13.12
N THR A 523 29.23 -11.51 -13.33
CA THR A 523 28.87 -12.07 -14.63
C THR A 523 27.36 -11.94 -14.91
N THR A 524 26.58 -11.65 -13.88
CA THR A 524 25.11 -11.51 -13.94
C THR A 524 24.62 -10.16 -14.47
N HIS A 525 25.50 -9.15 -14.58
CA HIS A 525 25.16 -7.80 -15.05
C HIS A 525 24.42 -7.79 -16.40
N ALA A 526 24.75 -8.70 -17.32
CA ALA A 526 24.10 -8.75 -18.63
C ALA A 526 22.71 -9.42 -18.61
N SER A 527 22.36 -10.14 -17.55
CA SER A 527 21.14 -10.94 -17.42
C SER A 527 20.07 -10.28 -16.55
N LEU A 528 20.44 -9.24 -15.80
CA LEU A 528 19.57 -8.47 -14.93
C LEU A 528 19.47 -7.03 -15.45
N PRO A 529 18.31 -6.36 -15.29
CA PRO A 529 18.15 -4.99 -15.76
C PRO A 529 19.07 -4.05 -14.97
N GLU A 530 19.75 -3.13 -15.65
CA GLU A 530 20.34 -1.95 -14.99
C GLU A 530 19.24 -1.10 -14.34
N VAL A 531 19.64 -0.25 -13.38
CA VAL A 531 18.74 0.66 -12.62
C VAL A 531 17.68 1.31 -13.53
N ARG A 532 16.44 1.30 -13.04
CA ARG A 532 15.22 1.66 -13.80
C ARG A 532 15.33 3.05 -14.46
N ASP A 533 14.82 3.13 -15.68
CA ASP A 533 14.62 4.39 -16.41
C ASP A 533 13.70 5.34 -15.59
N PRO A 534 14.10 6.60 -15.37
CA PRO A 534 13.45 7.56 -14.47
C PRO A 534 12.09 8.12 -14.92
N GLY A 535 11.35 7.44 -15.80
CA GLY A 535 10.08 7.96 -16.37
C GLY A 535 9.03 8.39 -15.32
N ILE A 536 8.98 7.68 -14.20
CA ILE A 536 8.37 8.11 -12.94
C ILE A 536 9.39 7.79 -11.85
N GLN A 537 10.09 8.79 -11.32
CA GLN A 537 11.16 8.60 -10.35
C GLN A 537 10.63 8.31 -8.94
N THR A 538 9.41 8.74 -8.68
CA THR A 538 8.70 8.61 -7.40
C THR A 538 7.78 7.41 -7.44
N ILE A 539 8.37 6.21 -7.54
CA ILE A 539 7.68 4.99 -7.13
C ILE A 539 7.92 4.87 -5.63
N SER A 540 6.97 5.33 -4.83
CA SER A 540 7.02 5.20 -3.37
C SER A 540 6.88 3.74 -2.95
N TYR A 541 6.05 2.98 -3.68
CA TYR A 541 5.87 1.55 -3.46
C TYR A 541 5.38 0.87 -4.74
N ALA A 542 5.86 -0.34 -5.00
CA ALA A 542 5.29 -1.23 -6.00
C ALA A 542 5.38 -2.67 -5.53
N GLY A 543 4.23 -3.26 -5.23
CA GLY A 543 4.09 -4.62 -4.72
C GLY A 543 3.81 -5.64 -5.82
N LEU A 544 4.18 -6.89 -5.58
CA LEU A 544 3.73 -8.05 -6.33
C LEU A 544 3.65 -9.29 -5.44
N ASN A 545 2.83 -10.25 -5.82
CA ASN A 545 2.88 -11.59 -5.25
C ASN A 545 3.97 -12.44 -5.94
N LEU A 546 5.08 -12.70 -5.25
CA LEU A 546 6.24 -13.46 -5.75
C LEU A 546 5.95 -14.97 -5.78
N ARG A 547 5.20 -15.48 -4.79
CA ARG A 547 4.88 -16.91 -4.68
C ARG A 547 3.38 -17.14 -4.60
N ASP A 548 2.83 -17.98 -5.47
CA ASP A 548 1.44 -18.39 -5.38
C ASP A 548 1.29 -19.61 -4.46
N GLN A 549 0.26 -19.60 -3.59
CA GLN A 549 -0.12 -20.79 -2.82
C GLN A 549 -0.84 -21.79 -3.72
N VAL A 550 -0.56 -23.08 -3.53
CA VAL A 550 -1.20 -24.19 -4.24
C VAL A 550 -1.57 -25.29 -3.26
N ARG A 551 -2.63 -26.05 -3.58
CA ARG A 551 -2.96 -27.29 -2.85
C ARG A 551 -2.11 -28.46 -3.34
N ALA A 552 -1.96 -29.48 -2.51
CA ALA A 552 -1.23 -30.69 -2.85
C ALA A 552 -1.78 -31.32 -4.14
N GLY A 553 -0.91 -31.50 -5.14
CA GLY A 553 -1.27 -32.08 -6.43
C GLY A 553 -2.10 -31.18 -7.36
N SER A 554 -2.39 -29.94 -6.98
CA SER A 554 -3.07 -28.96 -7.83
C SER A 554 -2.06 -28.16 -8.64
N ASP A 555 -2.37 -27.92 -9.91
CA ASP A 555 -1.67 -26.92 -10.73
C ASP A 555 -2.32 -25.55 -10.66
N VAL A 556 -3.57 -25.42 -10.20
CA VAL A 556 -4.27 -24.14 -10.07
C VAL A 556 -3.87 -23.41 -8.77
N PRO A 557 -3.40 -22.15 -8.84
CA PRO A 557 -3.16 -21.31 -7.67
C PRO A 557 -4.43 -21.05 -6.86
N LEU A 558 -4.31 -20.93 -5.53
CA LEU A 558 -5.43 -20.60 -4.64
C LEU A 558 -6.12 -19.28 -5.03
N GLN A 559 -5.37 -18.34 -5.61
CA GLN A 559 -5.86 -17.06 -6.15
C GLN A 559 -7.03 -17.22 -7.13
N PHE A 560 -7.10 -18.34 -7.87
CA PHE A 560 -8.12 -18.55 -8.91
C PHE A 560 -9.21 -19.54 -8.51
N LEU A 561 -9.11 -20.16 -7.33
CA LEU A 561 -10.13 -21.09 -6.86
C LEU A 561 -11.28 -20.33 -6.22
N TYR A 562 -12.51 -20.62 -6.64
CA TYR A 562 -13.68 -20.10 -5.94
C TYR A 562 -13.90 -20.87 -4.64
N GLN A 563 -13.77 -20.19 -3.49
CA GLN A 563 -13.91 -20.78 -2.16
C GLN A 563 -15.04 -20.10 -1.35
N ALA A 564 -16.29 -20.39 -1.72
CA ALA A 564 -17.46 -19.87 -1.03
C ALA A 564 -17.45 -20.22 0.46
N ALA A 565 -17.91 -19.29 1.30
CA ALA A 565 -18.24 -19.59 2.68
C ALA A 565 -19.37 -20.64 2.76
N HIS A 566 -19.48 -21.32 3.91
CA HIS A 566 -20.57 -22.28 4.12
C HIS A 566 -21.93 -21.58 4.22
N CYS A 567 -21.93 -20.36 4.77
CA CYS A 567 -23.10 -19.52 4.92
C CYS A 567 -22.70 -18.06 4.71
N ARG A 568 -23.55 -17.31 4.01
CA ARG A 568 -23.47 -15.85 3.93
C ARG A 568 -24.59 -15.27 4.77
N ILE A 569 -24.33 -14.25 5.57
CA ILE A 569 -25.34 -13.49 6.33
C ILE A 569 -25.29 -12.02 5.93
N TYR A 570 -26.41 -11.32 5.99
CA TYR A 570 -26.41 -9.86 5.84
C TYR A 570 -26.20 -9.18 7.18
N TYR A 571 -25.56 -8.01 7.14
CA TYR A 571 -25.65 -7.07 8.27
C TYR A 571 -27.09 -6.61 8.43
N THR A 572 -27.52 -6.41 9.67
CA THR A 572 -28.83 -5.90 10.07
C THR A 572 -28.65 -4.70 10.99
N LEU A 573 -29.71 -3.91 11.19
CA LEU A 573 -29.68 -2.80 12.15
C LEU A 573 -29.29 -3.27 13.56
N ALA A 574 -29.58 -4.53 13.89
CA ALA A 574 -29.28 -5.11 15.18
C ALA A 574 -27.81 -5.53 15.35
N ASN A 575 -27.04 -5.70 14.25
CA ASN A 575 -25.72 -6.32 14.31
C ASN A 575 -24.59 -5.53 13.62
N VAL A 576 -24.90 -4.53 12.77
CA VAL A 576 -23.87 -3.80 12.00
C VAL A 576 -22.89 -3.03 12.89
N TYR A 577 -23.38 -2.46 14.00
CA TYR A 577 -22.58 -1.80 15.05
C TYR A 577 -22.85 -2.44 16.42
N ASN A 578 -23.02 -3.76 16.44
CA ASN A 578 -23.13 -4.57 17.66
C ASN A 578 -22.49 -5.92 17.40
N THR A 579 -21.19 -6.03 17.69
CA THR A 579 -20.39 -7.21 17.33
C THR A 579 -20.84 -8.44 18.11
N THR A 580 -21.31 -8.27 19.35
CA THR A 580 -21.88 -9.39 20.14
C THR A 580 -23.06 -10.01 19.41
N ARG A 581 -23.97 -9.17 18.88
CA ARG A 581 -25.11 -9.67 18.13
C ARG A 581 -24.66 -10.36 16.83
N LEU A 582 -23.69 -9.79 16.13
CA LEU A 582 -23.13 -10.39 14.92
C LEU A 582 -22.49 -11.76 15.19
N TRP A 583 -21.70 -11.90 16.25
CA TRP A 583 -21.10 -13.18 16.65
C TRP A 583 -22.15 -14.23 16.98
N LEU A 584 -23.24 -13.84 17.66
CA LEU A 584 -24.36 -14.73 17.95
C LEU A 584 -25.12 -15.12 16.67
N ASP A 585 -25.34 -14.18 15.74
CA ASP A 585 -25.98 -14.47 14.45
C ASP A 585 -25.11 -15.44 13.62
N ALA A 586 -23.78 -15.24 13.59
CA ALA A 586 -22.84 -16.13 12.90
C ALA A 586 -22.80 -17.52 13.55
N ALA A 587 -22.76 -17.59 14.88
CA ALA A 587 -22.83 -18.84 15.62
C ALA A 587 -24.13 -19.59 15.34
N ALA A 588 -25.27 -18.91 15.44
CA ALA A 588 -26.58 -19.49 15.15
C ALA A 588 -26.65 -19.98 13.69
N ALA A 589 -26.19 -19.19 12.72
CA ALA A 589 -26.17 -19.57 11.31
C ALA A 589 -25.29 -20.81 11.04
N ALA A 590 -24.22 -20.97 11.81
CA ALA A 590 -23.35 -22.13 11.70
C ALA A 590 -23.99 -23.38 12.35
N TRP A 591 -24.49 -23.31 13.58
CA TRP A 591 -24.84 -24.51 14.35
C TRP A 591 -26.34 -24.79 14.51
N ASP A 592 -27.18 -23.75 14.55
CA ASP A 592 -28.53 -23.87 15.11
C ASP A 592 -29.63 -23.55 14.10
N ASP A 593 -29.43 -22.55 13.22
CA ASP A 593 -30.43 -22.05 12.29
C ASP A 593 -29.83 -21.66 10.92
N ALA A 594 -29.79 -22.63 10.01
CA ALA A 594 -29.37 -22.41 8.63
C ALA A 594 -30.30 -21.45 7.84
N SER A 595 -31.50 -21.15 8.35
CA SER A 595 -32.39 -20.18 7.70
C SER A 595 -31.82 -18.77 7.77
N LEU A 596 -30.91 -18.47 8.71
CA LEU A 596 -30.19 -17.19 8.79
C LEU A 596 -29.30 -16.92 7.58
N CYS A 597 -28.88 -17.95 6.85
CA CYS A 597 -28.14 -17.77 5.60
C CYS A 597 -28.98 -17.02 4.55
N VAL A 598 -28.30 -16.22 3.73
CA VAL A 598 -28.87 -15.58 2.54
C VAL A 598 -29.39 -16.66 1.58
N ASP A 599 -30.52 -16.39 0.94
CA ASP A 599 -31.11 -17.36 0.02
C ASP A 599 -30.12 -17.73 -1.09
N GLY A 600 -30.05 -19.02 -1.38
CA GLY A 600 -29.11 -19.57 -2.35
C GLY A 600 -27.63 -19.46 -1.99
N SER A 601 -27.23 -19.10 -0.77
CA SER A 601 -25.80 -18.92 -0.42
C SER A 601 -25.08 -20.20 0.02
N THR A 602 -25.80 -21.29 0.26
CA THR A 602 -25.24 -22.51 0.86
C THR A 602 -24.98 -23.62 -0.17
N GLY A 603 -24.04 -24.52 0.15
CA GLY A 603 -23.69 -25.68 -0.67
C GLY A 603 -22.64 -25.42 -1.76
N TYR A 604 -22.00 -24.25 -1.76
CA TYR A 604 -20.90 -23.92 -2.68
C TYR A 604 -19.51 -24.13 -2.07
N ALA A 605 -19.41 -24.26 -0.74
CA ALA A 605 -18.15 -24.47 -0.05
C ALA A 605 -17.47 -25.78 -0.51
N SER A 606 -16.25 -25.68 -1.01
CA SER A 606 -15.48 -26.80 -1.58
C SER A 606 -14.13 -27.03 -0.86
N PHE A 607 -14.09 -26.76 0.44
CA PHE A 607 -12.94 -27.07 1.29
C PHE A 607 -12.76 -28.59 1.43
N LEU A 608 -11.55 -29.08 1.74
CA LEU A 608 -11.25 -30.52 1.77
C LEU A 608 -12.31 -31.31 2.56
N ASN A 609 -12.79 -32.43 1.99
CA ASN A 609 -13.92 -33.26 2.47
C ASN A 609 -15.35 -32.72 2.25
N ALA A 610 -15.57 -31.64 1.51
CA ALA A 610 -16.92 -31.23 1.11
C ALA A 610 -17.53 -32.19 0.06
N SER A 611 -18.73 -32.72 0.35
CA SER A 611 -19.58 -33.42 -0.63
C SER A 611 -19.94 -32.48 -1.79
N ALA A 612 -19.89 -32.99 -3.03
CA ALA A 612 -20.31 -32.35 -4.29
C ALA A 612 -20.76 -30.87 -4.18
N ALA A 613 -19.78 -29.96 -4.06
CA ALA A 613 -20.05 -28.53 -4.06
C ALA A 613 -20.79 -28.13 -5.34
N LYS A 614 -21.74 -27.20 -5.22
CA LYS A 614 -22.36 -26.56 -6.39
C LYS A 614 -21.27 -25.87 -7.21
N ALA A 615 -21.47 -25.81 -8.52
CA ALA A 615 -20.58 -25.06 -9.39
C ALA A 615 -20.53 -23.58 -8.95
N PRO A 616 -19.38 -22.91 -9.04
CA PRO A 616 -19.27 -21.47 -8.78
C PRO A 616 -20.32 -20.68 -9.57
N PRO A 617 -20.81 -19.55 -9.03
CA PRO A 617 -21.70 -18.67 -9.78
C PRO A 617 -21.00 -18.17 -11.05
N PRO A 618 -21.76 -17.85 -12.11
CA PRO A 618 -21.18 -17.25 -13.31
C PRO A 618 -20.55 -15.90 -12.95
N ARG A 619 -19.42 -15.62 -13.58
CA ARG A 619 -18.73 -14.33 -13.48
C ARG A 619 -19.66 -13.20 -13.93
N ALA A 620 -19.60 -12.05 -13.25
CA ALA A 620 -20.42 -10.89 -13.58
C ALA A 620 -20.08 -10.28 -14.96
N SER A 621 -18.81 -10.33 -15.38
CA SER A 621 -18.36 -9.87 -16.70
C SER A 621 -17.21 -10.73 -17.22
N ASP A 622 -17.37 -11.27 -18.42
CA ASP A 622 -16.28 -11.92 -19.17
C ASP A 622 -15.50 -10.94 -20.04
N ALA A 623 -15.96 -9.69 -20.17
CA ALA A 623 -15.28 -8.68 -20.98
C ALA A 623 -13.95 -8.30 -20.30
N PRO A 624 -12.81 -8.39 -21.01
CA PRO A 624 -11.53 -7.93 -20.49
C PRO A 624 -11.61 -6.47 -20.09
N VAL A 625 -10.77 -6.07 -19.13
CA VAL A 625 -10.69 -4.68 -18.66
C VAL A 625 -10.49 -3.73 -19.84
N GLN A 626 -11.44 -2.80 -19.97
CA GLN A 626 -11.44 -1.82 -21.05
C GLN A 626 -10.47 -0.68 -20.70
N LEU A 627 -9.28 -0.78 -21.26
CA LEU A 627 -8.37 0.35 -21.41
C LEU A 627 -9.03 1.42 -22.31
N ASN A 628 -8.76 2.70 -22.05
CA ASN A 628 -9.26 3.91 -22.72
C ASN A 628 -10.61 4.50 -22.24
N ALA A 629 -11.31 3.92 -21.26
CA ALA A 629 -12.69 4.31 -20.94
C ALA A 629 -12.88 5.61 -20.11
N LEU A 630 -11.86 6.10 -19.39
CA LEU A 630 -12.02 7.27 -18.49
C LEU A 630 -11.88 8.63 -19.16
N VAL A 631 -11.30 8.68 -20.36
CA VAL A 631 -10.85 9.95 -20.95
C VAL A 631 -12.02 10.82 -21.43
N ALA A 632 -13.23 10.26 -21.59
CA ALA A 632 -14.39 11.00 -22.08
C ALA A 632 -15.11 11.83 -20.99
N ASP A 633 -15.19 11.33 -19.75
CA ASP A 633 -15.93 12.00 -18.66
C ASP A 633 -15.04 12.77 -17.67
N LEU A 634 -13.73 12.51 -17.67
CA LEU A 634 -12.73 13.26 -16.90
C LEU A 634 -12.05 14.37 -17.72
N ASP A 635 -12.73 14.92 -18.73
CA ASP A 635 -12.33 16.21 -19.29
C ASP A 635 -12.65 17.27 -18.22
N VAL A 636 -11.76 17.40 -17.22
CA VAL A 636 -11.83 18.36 -16.10
C VAL A 636 -11.55 19.80 -16.60
N ASN A 637 -12.06 20.14 -17.79
CA ASN A 637 -12.12 21.48 -18.34
C ASN A 637 -13.59 21.94 -18.39
N THR A 638 -14.27 21.95 -17.24
CA THR A 638 -15.54 22.68 -17.11
C THR A 638 -15.35 24.11 -16.62
N GLU A 639 -14.13 24.51 -16.23
CA GLU A 639 -13.77 25.93 -16.14
C GLU A 639 -13.20 26.40 -17.48
N ALA A 640 -14.01 27.19 -18.20
CA ALA A 640 -13.71 27.74 -19.52
C ALA A 640 -12.49 28.69 -19.60
N ASP A 641 -11.73 28.87 -18.52
CA ASP A 641 -10.61 29.80 -18.39
C ASP A 641 -9.28 29.16 -17.92
N ALA A 642 -9.22 27.85 -17.67
CA ALA A 642 -7.96 27.17 -17.38
C ALA A 642 -7.16 26.93 -18.68
N PRO A 643 -5.87 27.31 -18.77
CA PRO A 643 -5.06 27.01 -19.95
C PRO A 643 -5.01 25.48 -20.17
N LEU A 644 -5.24 25.06 -21.42
CA LEU A 644 -5.16 23.67 -21.92
C LEU A 644 -3.79 22.96 -21.75
N THR A 645 -2.88 23.52 -20.96
CA THR A 645 -1.57 22.94 -20.69
C THR A 645 -1.75 21.93 -19.57
N GLY A 646 -1.64 20.63 -19.86
CA GLY A 646 -1.60 19.59 -18.84
C GLY A 646 -0.46 19.80 -17.84
N LEU A 647 -0.31 18.88 -16.88
CA LEU A 647 0.83 18.85 -15.97
C LEU A 647 2.12 18.58 -16.77
N GLU A 648 2.71 19.64 -17.34
CA GLU A 648 4.01 19.60 -18.02
C GLU A 648 5.11 19.93 -17.01
N ALA A 649 6.27 19.30 -17.14
CA ALA A 649 7.44 19.62 -16.32
C ALA A 649 7.67 21.14 -16.32
N GLY A 650 7.63 21.75 -15.14
CA GLY A 650 7.91 23.17 -15.01
C GLY A 650 9.34 23.43 -15.47
N ILE A 651 9.56 24.42 -16.35
CA ILE A 651 10.91 24.93 -16.57
C ILE A 651 11.36 25.49 -15.23
N SER A 652 12.35 24.88 -14.57
CA SER A 652 13.05 25.54 -13.46
C SER A 652 13.50 26.91 -13.99
N LYS A 653 12.78 27.94 -13.59
CA LYS A 653 13.27 29.30 -13.68
C LYS A 653 14.02 29.50 -12.39
N ALA A 654 15.31 29.20 -12.42
CA ALA A 654 16.25 29.68 -11.43
C ALA A 654 15.95 31.17 -11.18
N THR A 655 15.35 31.48 -10.04
CA THR A 655 15.26 32.86 -9.55
C THR A 655 16.68 33.30 -9.28
N GLY A 656 17.26 34.05 -10.22
CA GLY A 656 18.68 34.39 -10.30
C GLY A 656 19.31 34.74 -8.95
N GLY A 657 20.12 33.81 -8.43
CA GLY A 657 20.81 33.92 -7.16
C GLY A 657 22.01 34.87 -7.23
N ILE A 658 22.18 35.67 -6.19
CA ILE A 658 23.40 36.42 -5.91
C ILE A 658 24.33 35.46 -5.16
N GLU A 659 25.51 35.17 -5.70
CA GLU A 659 26.49 34.30 -5.06
C GLU A 659 27.42 35.08 -4.11
N ILE A 660 27.75 34.52 -2.95
CA ILE A 660 28.77 35.08 -2.05
C ILE A 660 30.16 34.83 -2.63
N CYS A 661 31.07 35.79 -2.50
CA CYS A 661 32.43 35.62 -2.99
C CYS A 661 33.11 34.40 -2.36
N PRO A 662 33.76 33.53 -3.15
CA PRO A 662 34.52 32.38 -2.63
C PRO A 662 35.64 32.78 -1.65
N LYS A 663 36.11 34.04 -1.71
CA LYS A 663 37.03 34.63 -0.73
C LYS A 663 36.51 35.99 -0.30
N ALA A 664 36.78 36.39 0.94
CA ALA A 664 36.35 37.67 1.50
C ALA A 664 36.80 38.90 0.68
N THR A 665 37.86 38.76 -0.11
CA THR A 665 38.43 39.82 -0.96
C THR A 665 38.19 39.61 -2.47
N GLY A 666 37.43 38.58 -2.89
CA GLY A 666 37.07 38.33 -4.29
C GLY A 666 36.97 36.85 -4.69
N GLY A 667 37.26 36.52 -5.95
CA GLY A 667 37.30 35.13 -6.44
C GLY A 667 36.16 34.69 -7.36
N CYS A 668 35.35 35.62 -7.87
CA CYS A 668 34.12 35.35 -8.63
C CYS A 668 34.30 34.81 -10.08
N GLY A 669 35.52 34.50 -10.51
CA GLY A 669 35.80 34.14 -11.90
C GLY A 669 35.61 35.29 -12.91
N ALA A 670 35.85 35.04 -14.20
CA ALA A 670 35.96 36.09 -15.22
C ALA A 670 34.63 36.70 -15.69
N LYS A 671 33.49 36.02 -15.42
CA LYS A 671 32.15 36.45 -15.86
C LYS A 671 31.40 37.30 -14.81
N TYR A 672 31.97 37.43 -13.61
CA TYR A 672 31.36 38.11 -12.48
C TYR A 672 32.34 39.11 -11.86
N LYS A 673 31.80 40.14 -11.20
CA LYS A 673 32.57 41.13 -10.46
C LYS A 673 32.28 40.97 -8.98
N ALA A 674 33.34 40.83 -8.19
CA ALA A 674 33.26 40.94 -6.74
C ALA A 674 32.90 42.37 -6.36
N VAL A 675 31.85 42.53 -5.57
CA VAL A 675 31.50 43.77 -4.89
C VAL A 675 31.73 43.54 -3.41
N LEU A 676 32.71 44.26 -2.87
CA LEU A 676 33.09 44.18 -1.46
C LEU A 676 32.09 44.98 -0.62
N ASP A 677 31.84 44.53 0.60
CA ASP A 677 31.04 45.22 1.62
C ASP A 677 29.59 45.54 1.23
N VAL A 678 28.91 44.59 0.57
CA VAL A 678 27.46 44.70 0.34
C VAL A 678 26.74 44.49 1.66
N GLU A 679 25.95 45.48 2.04
CA GLU A 679 25.07 45.44 3.22
C GLU A 679 23.90 44.50 2.96
N ILE A 680 23.88 43.38 3.68
CA ILE A 680 22.83 42.38 3.69
C ILE A 680 22.11 42.50 5.03
N ASN A 681 20.80 42.71 5.00
CA ASN A 681 19.98 42.77 6.20
C ASN A 681 19.50 41.38 6.57
N CYS A 682 19.93 40.87 7.72
CA CYS A 682 19.52 39.58 8.28
C CYS A 682 18.62 39.83 9.50
N GLY A 683 17.35 40.16 9.26
CA GLY A 683 16.43 40.57 10.33
C GLY A 683 16.75 41.98 10.87
N THR A 684 17.12 42.10 12.15
CA THR A 684 17.41 43.39 12.83
C THR A 684 18.85 43.86 12.69
N GLU A 685 19.74 43.07 12.08
CA GLU A 685 21.14 43.40 11.88
C GLU A 685 21.53 43.52 10.40
N THR A 686 22.50 44.40 10.13
CA THR A 686 23.09 44.60 8.81
C THR A 686 24.53 44.11 8.82
N ILE A 687 24.83 43.06 8.05
CA ILE A 687 26.19 42.55 7.87
C ILE A 687 26.74 42.93 6.51
N LYS A 688 28.07 43.09 6.42
CA LYS A 688 28.78 43.43 5.17
C LYS A 688 29.48 42.20 4.63
N LYS A 689 29.13 41.77 3.43
CA LYS A 689 29.73 40.61 2.75
C LYS A 689 30.13 40.94 1.32
N CYS A 690 31.15 40.24 0.83
CA CYS A 690 31.52 40.28 -0.58
C CYS A 690 30.55 39.40 -1.38
N VAL A 691 30.01 39.91 -2.49
CA VAL A 691 29.13 39.14 -3.40
C VAL A 691 29.60 39.23 -4.85
N CYS A 692 29.36 38.18 -5.61
CA CYS A 692 29.66 38.04 -7.03
C CYS A 692 28.46 38.45 -7.88
N LEU A 693 28.59 39.57 -8.58
CA LEU A 693 27.52 40.06 -9.47
C LEU A 693 27.91 39.87 -10.94
N PRO A 694 27.00 39.42 -11.82
CA PRO A 694 27.32 39.20 -13.22
C PRO A 694 27.71 40.51 -13.92
N LEU A 695 28.71 40.41 -14.80
CA LEU A 695 29.13 41.52 -15.65
C LEU A 695 28.15 41.70 -16.81
N CYS A 696 27.91 42.96 -17.20
CA CYS A 696 27.07 43.30 -18.33
C CYS A 696 27.79 44.26 -19.29
N THR A 697 27.34 44.33 -20.53
CA THR A 697 27.87 45.28 -21.53
C THR A 697 26.82 46.33 -21.86
N GLY A 698 27.24 47.59 -21.83
CA GLY A 698 26.41 48.78 -21.89
C GLY A 698 25.86 48.99 -23.29
N GLY A 699 24.54 48.82 -23.40
CA GLY A 699 23.78 49.06 -24.60
C GLY A 699 22.81 47.90 -24.84
N LEU A 700 21.55 48.12 -24.45
CA LEU A 700 20.39 47.23 -24.54
C LEU A 700 20.07 46.46 -23.25
N THR A 701 18.87 46.72 -22.76
CA THR A 701 18.12 45.99 -21.74
C THR A 701 18.08 44.50 -22.09
N GLY A 702 18.85 43.66 -21.38
CA GLY A 702 18.73 42.20 -21.56
C GLY A 702 19.81 41.28 -21.03
N SER A 703 20.98 41.74 -20.55
CA SER A 703 22.05 40.81 -20.13
C SER A 703 22.13 40.51 -18.64
N CYS A 704 21.16 40.95 -17.83
CA CYS A 704 21.15 40.71 -16.38
C CYS A 704 19.99 39.77 -16.03
N PRO A 705 20.23 38.65 -15.33
CA PRO A 705 19.17 37.73 -14.95
C PRO A 705 18.24 38.35 -13.88
N GLY A 706 16.95 38.01 -13.95
CA GLY A 706 15.95 38.44 -12.97
C GLY A 706 15.65 39.95 -12.97
N SER A 707 15.46 40.53 -11.78
CA SER A 707 15.08 41.94 -11.56
C SER A 707 16.28 42.91 -11.54
N LEU A 708 17.46 42.49 -12.02
CA LEU A 708 18.70 43.25 -11.97
C LEU A 708 18.87 44.16 -13.19
N THR A 709 19.41 45.36 -12.99
CA THR A 709 19.70 46.34 -14.05
C THR A 709 21.19 46.57 -14.21
N CYS A 710 21.67 46.66 -15.46
CA CYS A 710 23.06 46.93 -15.75
C CYS A 710 23.46 48.38 -15.38
N LYS A 711 24.49 48.55 -14.54
CA LYS A 711 25.02 49.86 -14.11
C LYS A 711 26.47 50.05 -14.56
N ASP A 712 26.78 51.24 -15.07
CA ASP A 712 28.10 51.56 -15.62
C ASP A 712 29.19 51.66 -14.53
N LYS A 713 30.43 51.26 -14.86
CA LYS A 713 31.57 51.10 -13.95
C LYS A 713 31.99 52.36 -13.20
N SER A 714 31.58 53.56 -13.65
CA SER A 714 31.98 54.85 -13.08
C SER A 714 31.30 55.21 -11.75
N THR A 715 30.34 54.42 -11.27
CA THR A 715 29.58 54.71 -10.03
C THR A 715 29.92 53.81 -8.84
N ILE A 716 30.91 52.92 -8.97
CA ILE A 716 31.29 51.97 -7.92
C ILE A 716 32.65 52.39 -7.35
N GLN A 717 32.69 52.89 -6.11
CA GLN A 717 33.95 53.25 -5.44
C GLN A 717 34.82 51.99 -5.26
N SER A 718 35.92 51.94 -5.98
CA SER A 718 37.04 51.03 -5.73
C SER A 718 37.92 51.63 -4.64
N LYS A 719 38.07 50.97 -3.49
CA LYS A 719 39.26 51.16 -2.65
C LYS A 719 40.30 50.13 -3.09
N GLU A 720 41.47 50.65 -3.44
CA GLU A 720 42.60 50.00 -4.07
C GLU A 720 43.22 48.87 -3.23
N VAL A 721 43.68 47.81 -3.89
CA VAL A 721 44.97 47.17 -3.54
C VAL A 721 45.70 46.83 -4.84
N SER A 722 46.89 47.43 -4.96
CA SER A 722 47.84 47.38 -6.07
C SER A 722 48.41 45.98 -6.33
N THR A 723 48.48 45.59 -7.60
CA THR A 723 49.35 44.50 -8.09
C THR A 723 50.58 45.06 -8.79
N THR A 724 51.76 44.73 -8.30
CA THR A 724 53.05 44.90 -9.01
C THR A 724 53.43 43.59 -9.69
N THR A 725 53.43 43.53 -11.03
CA THR A 725 54.63 43.22 -11.82
C THR A 725 54.44 43.53 -13.31
N THR A 726 55.55 43.89 -13.92
CA THR A 726 55.79 44.56 -15.22
C THR A 726 55.85 43.63 -16.44
N SER A 727 55.41 44.08 -17.61
CA SER A 727 56.22 44.21 -18.85
C SER A 727 55.42 44.83 -20.02
N ARG A 728 56.13 45.25 -21.07
CA ARG A 728 55.89 46.39 -21.97
C ARG A 728 55.06 46.12 -23.26
N SER A 729 54.38 47.19 -23.71
CA SER A 729 53.87 47.63 -25.04
C SER A 729 54.57 47.14 -26.34
N PRO A 730 53.96 47.19 -27.56
CA PRO A 730 53.32 48.41 -28.11
C PRO A 730 52.04 48.31 -28.98
N LYS A 731 51.45 49.49 -29.12
CA LYS A 731 50.30 49.98 -29.91
C LYS A 731 50.06 49.32 -31.28
N ASN A 732 48.78 49.12 -31.60
CA ASN A 732 48.23 49.45 -32.91
C ASN A 732 46.74 49.84 -32.82
N ASN A 733 46.41 50.99 -33.43
CA ASN A 733 45.07 51.52 -33.61
C ASN A 733 44.29 50.68 -34.64
N LEU A 734 43.03 50.36 -34.34
CA LEU A 734 41.93 50.28 -35.32
C LEU A 734 40.61 50.30 -34.53
N GLY A 735 39.71 51.21 -34.93
CA GLY A 735 38.54 51.60 -34.16
C GLY A 735 37.51 50.47 -33.98
N ALA A 736 37.11 50.27 -32.73
CA ALA A 736 35.87 49.59 -32.38
C ALA A 736 35.12 50.49 -31.39
N LYS A 737 33.83 50.74 -31.65
CA LYS A 737 32.92 51.40 -30.71
C LYS A 737 32.98 50.62 -29.38
N GLY A 738 33.61 51.21 -28.37
CA GLY A 738 33.74 50.61 -27.05
C GLY A 738 32.36 50.51 -26.39
N GLY A 739 31.85 49.30 -26.22
CA GLY A 739 30.77 49.05 -25.28
C GLY A 739 31.30 49.33 -23.87
N SER A 740 30.67 50.22 -23.12
CA SER A 740 31.00 50.39 -21.70
C SER A 740 30.72 49.07 -20.98
N SER A 741 31.57 48.64 -20.06
CA SER A 741 31.32 47.41 -19.28
C SER A 741 30.74 47.79 -17.92
N GLY A 742 29.61 47.20 -17.55
CA GLY A 742 28.87 47.45 -16.32
C GLY A 742 28.72 46.20 -15.43
N VAL A 743 27.96 46.34 -14.35
CA VAL A 743 27.61 45.25 -13.41
C VAL A 743 26.09 45.21 -13.20
N CYS A 744 25.52 44.01 -13.14
CA CYS A 744 24.09 43.82 -12.86
C CYS A 744 23.76 44.08 -11.38
N LYS A 745 22.84 45.01 -11.10
CA LYS A 745 22.43 45.38 -9.72
C LYS A 745 20.93 45.65 -9.63
N GLN A 746 20.32 45.30 -8.51
CA GLN A 746 18.90 45.58 -8.23
C GLN A 746 18.68 47.09 -8.11
N SER A 747 17.55 47.59 -8.61
CA SER A 747 17.15 49.00 -8.51
C SER A 747 16.67 49.33 -7.10
N GLY A 748 17.60 49.36 -6.15
CA GLY A 748 17.36 49.61 -4.73
C GLY A 748 18.62 49.32 -3.93
N LYS A 749 18.89 50.08 -2.87
CA LYS A 749 20.14 49.97 -2.08
C LYS A 749 20.16 48.81 -1.06
N ARG A 750 19.18 47.90 -1.05
CA ARG A 750 19.01 46.94 0.05
C ARG A 750 18.67 45.55 -0.45
N PHE A 751 19.41 44.56 0.03
CA PHE A 751 19.13 43.14 -0.16
C PHE A 751 18.50 42.58 1.13
N PRO A 752 17.33 41.92 1.07
CA PRO A 752 16.80 41.17 2.21
C PRO A 752 17.54 39.83 2.33
N GLY A 753 17.97 39.47 3.53
CA GLY A 753 18.56 38.17 3.86
C GLY A 753 17.95 37.59 5.15
N LYS A 754 18.00 36.27 5.32
CA LYS A 754 17.82 35.58 6.60
C LYS A 754 19.21 35.16 7.15
N ARG A 755 19.27 34.87 8.44
CA ARG A 755 20.46 34.78 9.29
C ARG A 755 20.71 33.31 9.61
N ASP A 756 21.87 32.77 9.26
CA ASP A 756 22.37 31.49 9.81
C ASP A 756 23.84 31.62 10.22
N GLU A 757 24.16 30.88 11.27
CA GLU A 757 25.31 31.00 12.17
C GLU A 757 26.62 30.51 11.56
N LEU A 758 27.71 31.24 11.85
CA LEU A 758 29.09 30.77 11.75
C LEU A 758 29.66 30.79 13.17
N GLY A 759 29.63 29.61 13.79
CA GLY A 759 30.28 29.26 15.04
C GLY A 759 30.52 27.76 15.04
#